data_AF-A0A932WHT1-F1
#
_entry.id   AF-A0A932WHT1-F1
#
_cell.length_a   1.000
_cell.length_b   1.000
_cell.length_c   1.000
_cell.angle_alpha   90.00
_cell.angle_beta   90.00
_cell.angle_gamma   90.00
#
_symmetry.space_group_name_H-M   'P 1'
#
loop_
_entity.id
_entity.type
_entity.pdbx_description
1 polymer ?
#
loop_
_entity_poly.entity_id
_entity_poly.type
_entity_poly.pdbx_seq_one_letter_code
_entity_poly.pdbx_strand_id
1 'polypeptide(L)'
;MRKAPSIKINFPTRQTNPSTRLLLLTPPLTQLNTPYPATAYLTGFLRSEGYPVFQADLGIETVLILFSRPGLTRLFQAIRSVEDPEPAVLRSLLLEERYLDTVDPVIRFLQGEAPTLATQICRRRYLPEGPRFAALEDDQWAFGSLGMTDRAKHLASLYLDDLADLVQATVAPDFGLSRYGERLATSATSFDPMDAALRAAPTLIDQMLEEALLPHLKKVRPDLVGITVPFPGNLYGALRAAAVVRKHAPRAKIVLGGGYVNTELRALAEPRLFDYVDYVTLDAGERPLLCLLEGFSRRRPPERLRRTFLRRDGAVHYFDGASEKDIPFEKTGTPTYDGLPLRRYLSVVEMLNPMHRLWSDGRWNKLTVAHGCYWRKCSFCDIGLDYIQRYEPAPATLLADRIDTLVKETGETGFHFVDEAAPPARLADLALALLDRGRSISWWGNIRFEEAFTPDLCRLLAASGCIAVTGGMEVASDRLLALMEKGITVAQVARVAHAFTQAGILVHAYLMYGFPTETAAETVESLERVRQLFAAGVIQSAFWHRFTATRHSPVGLHPDAYGIRITGPSPGAFANNDLIHLDPAGGDPTPFGPGLAKAIYNYMHGVALKADVRRWFDFPLPKPKVPADLVPKALAPRSLGEMDPEHRLVWLGGIPLIEPYSQKKGRRIALILPGWEEDLIIRLSPPVAEWCRDLLDRSRPRARKGAPLIRLSEAGRDYPSSSDVSLDAFLKSAAWRRLRAAGLLLL
;
A
#
# COMPACT_ATOMS: atom_id res chain seq x y z
N MET A 1 -36.49 -2.14 45.20
CA MET A 1 -35.15 -2.74 45.02
C MET A 1 -35.28 -4.26 44.92
N ARG A 2 -35.16 -4.83 43.72
CA ARG A 2 -34.88 -6.26 43.52
C ARG A 2 -33.77 -6.33 42.46
N LYS A 3 -32.60 -6.87 42.84
CA LYS A 3 -31.44 -7.05 41.95
C LYS A 3 -31.75 -8.16 40.96
N ALA A 4 -31.57 -7.88 39.66
CA ALA A 4 -31.57 -8.89 38.61
C ALA A 4 -30.32 -9.78 38.72
N PRO A 5 -30.40 -11.08 38.36
CA PRO A 5 -29.30 -12.02 38.53
C PRO A 5 -28.21 -11.79 37.47
N SER A 6 -26.96 -11.78 37.91
CA SER A 6 -25.78 -11.71 37.04
C SER A 6 -25.53 -13.06 36.37
N ILE A 7 -25.73 -13.11 35.06
CA ILE A 7 -25.31 -14.24 34.23
C ILE A 7 -23.77 -14.16 34.11
N LYS A 8 -23.06 -15.00 34.88
CA LYS A 8 -21.63 -15.24 34.66
C LYS A 8 -21.48 -16.15 33.45
N ILE A 9 -21.12 -15.57 32.31
CA ILE A 9 -20.65 -16.32 31.14
C ILE A 9 -19.23 -16.80 31.47
N ASN A 10 -19.09 -18.09 31.81
CA ASN A 10 -17.79 -18.74 31.92
C ASN A 10 -17.24 -18.98 30.51
N PHE A 11 -16.29 -18.17 30.07
CA PHE A 11 -15.42 -18.54 28.97
C PHE A 11 -14.42 -19.60 29.47
N PRO A 12 -14.20 -20.70 28.75
CA PRO A 12 -13.11 -21.62 29.07
C PRO A 12 -11.80 -20.84 28.98
N THR A 13 -11.14 -20.64 30.13
CA THR A 13 -9.80 -20.09 30.19
C THR A 13 -8.85 -21.09 29.51
N ARG A 14 -8.48 -20.80 28.27
CA ARG A 14 -7.31 -21.44 27.64
C ARG A 14 -6.13 -21.17 28.57
N GLN A 15 -5.67 -22.19 29.28
CA GLN A 15 -4.39 -22.15 29.99
C GLN A 15 -3.28 -22.11 28.92
N THR A 16 -3.00 -20.92 28.42
CA THR A 16 -1.83 -20.65 27.58
C THR A 16 -0.57 -20.93 28.39
N ASN A 17 0.50 -21.38 27.74
CA ASN A 17 1.80 -21.50 28.40
C ASN A 17 2.50 -20.14 28.29
N PRO A 18 2.41 -19.24 29.30
CA PRO A 18 2.80 -17.84 29.16
C PRO A 18 4.32 -17.64 29.14
N SER A 19 5.09 -18.74 29.08
CA SER A 19 6.55 -18.76 29.21
C SER A 19 7.30 -18.78 27.88
N THR A 20 6.67 -19.22 26.78
CA THR A 20 7.34 -19.29 25.47
C THR A 20 7.52 -17.88 24.90
N ARG A 21 8.78 -17.45 24.76
CA ARG A 21 9.13 -16.12 24.25
C ARG A 21 9.34 -16.14 22.76
N LEU A 22 8.66 -15.23 22.06
CA LEU A 22 8.72 -15.11 20.61
C LEU A 22 9.49 -13.86 20.21
N LEU A 23 10.34 -13.98 19.19
CA LEU A 23 10.94 -12.85 18.49
C LEU A 23 10.51 -12.88 17.03
N LEU A 24 9.76 -11.87 16.58
CA LEU A 24 9.36 -11.71 15.19
C LEU A 24 10.30 -10.74 14.47
N LEU A 25 10.85 -11.16 13.34
CA LEU A 25 11.87 -10.42 12.60
C LEU A 25 11.36 -10.02 11.22
N THR A 26 11.47 -8.74 10.91
CA THR A 26 11.47 -8.25 9.53
C THR A 26 12.92 -8.31 9.02
N PRO A 27 13.20 -9.07 7.95
CA PRO A 27 14.55 -9.20 7.39
C PRO A 27 14.99 -7.91 6.69
N PRO A 28 16.29 -7.80 6.37
CA PRO A 28 16.83 -6.62 5.74
C PRO A 28 16.14 -6.19 4.44
N LEU A 29 16.18 -4.87 4.20
CA LEU A 29 15.83 -4.22 2.93
C LEU A 29 14.38 -4.47 2.49
N THR A 30 13.44 -4.39 3.44
CA THR A 30 12.00 -4.44 3.12
C THR A 30 11.49 -3.04 2.75
N GLN A 31 11.58 -2.06 3.66
CA GLN A 31 11.25 -0.64 3.45
C GLN A 31 12.06 0.23 4.43
N LEU A 32 12.42 1.45 4.05
CA LEU A 32 13.25 2.35 4.88
C LEU A 32 12.46 3.38 5.69
N ASN A 33 11.23 3.68 5.29
CA ASN A 33 10.41 4.76 5.85
C ASN A 33 9.35 4.29 6.84
N THR A 34 8.96 3.01 6.79
CA THR A 34 7.96 2.44 7.70
C THR A 34 8.18 0.94 7.90
N PRO A 35 7.85 0.40 9.08
CA PRO A 35 7.89 -1.05 9.29
C PRO A 35 6.97 -1.82 8.33
N TYR A 36 7.37 -3.04 7.98
CA TYR A 36 6.48 -3.98 7.30
C TYR A 36 5.39 -4.48 8.28
N PRO A 37 4.11 -4.58 7.86
CA PRO A 37 3.00 -4.74 8.80
C PRO A 37 2.90 -6.15 9.40
N ALA A 38 3.46 -7.20 8.78
CA ALA A 38 3.22 -8.58 9.21
C ALA A 38 3.62 -8.86 10.66
N THR A 39 4.79 -8.37 11.11
CA THR A 39 5.22 -8.57 12.50
C THR A 39 4.36 -7.78 13.48
N ALA A 40 3.92 -6.56 13.11
CA ALA A 40 3.07 -5.73 13.95
C ALA A 40 1.68 -6.35 14.17
N TYR A 41 1.06 -6.91 13.13
CA TYR A 41 -0.20 -7.65 13.22
C TYR A 41 -0.07 -8.90 14.08
N LEU A 42 0.91 -9.76 13.78
CA LEU A 42 1.11 -11.00 14.54
C LEU A 42 1.49 -10.72 16.00
N THR A 43 2.28 -9.68 16.28
CA THR A 43 2.61 -9.26 17.64
C THR A 43 1.35 -8.84 18.40
N GLY A 44 0.50 -8.02 17.79
CA GLY A 44 -0.77 -7.59 18.37
C GLY A 44 -1.69 -8.76 18.70
N PHE A 45 -1.86 -9.67 17.73
CA PHE A 45 -2.67 -10.88 17.89
C PHE A 45 -2.13 -11.79 19.00
N LEU A 46 -0.86 -12.19 18.93
CA LEU A 46 -0.28 -13.18 19.85
C LEU A 46 -0.17 -12.63 21.28
N ARG A 47 0.05 -11.32 21.47
CA ARG A 47 -0.03 -10.68 22.79
C ARG A 47 -1.46 -10.69 23.34
N SER A 48 -2.47 -10.54 22.48
CA SER A 48 -3.89 -10.65 22.89
C SER A 48 -4.25 -12.08 23.34
N GLU A 49 -3.55 -13.09 22.80
CA GLU A 49 -3.63 -14.49 23.25
C GLU A 49 -2.72 -14.77 24.48
N GLY A 50 -2.03 -13.76 25.02
CA GLY A 50 -1.25 -13.85 26.25
C GLY A 50 0.19 -14.34 26.10
N TYR A 51 0.74 -14.39 24.88
CA TYR A 51 2.14 -14.77 24.65
C TYR A 51 3.09 -13.56 24.79
N PRO A 52 4.28 -13.74 25.40
CA PRO A 52 5.33 -12.72 25.41
C PRO A 52 6.02 -12.63 24.04
N VAL A 53 5.59 -11.65 23.24
CA VAL A 53 6.10 -11.44 21.87
C VAL A 53 6.89 -10.14 21.77
N PHE A 54 8.06 -10.25 21.18
CA PHE A 54 8.98 -9.15 20.83
C PHE A 54 9.12 -9.10 19.32
N GLN A 55 9.48 -7.93 18.79
CA GLN A 55 9.71 -7.74 17.36
C GLN A 55 10.92 -6.85 17.10
N ALA A 56 11.54 -7.03 15.94
CA ALA A 56 12.65 -6.21 15.47
C ALA A 56 12.59 -6.06 13.94
N ASP A 57 13.07 -4.92 13.43
CA ASP A 57 13.20 -4.66 12.01
C ASP A 57 14.69 -4.57 11.64
N LEU A 58 15.23 -5.67 11.14
CA LEU A 58 16.62 -5.77 10.74
C LEU A 58 16.91 -4.97 9.46
N GLY A 59 15.88 -4.59 8.69
CA GLY A 59 15.98 -3.68 7.56
C GLY A 59 16.54 -2.34 7.97
N ILE A 60 15.77 -1.60 8.77
CA ILE A 60 16.21 -0.27 9.18
C ILE A 60 17.46 -0.34 10.08
N GLU A 61 17.59 -1.36 10.93
CA GLU A 61 18.75 -1.47 11.82
C GLU A 61 20.05 -1.72 11.06
N THR A 62 20.06 -2.63 10.07
CA THR A 62 21.26 -2.90 9.24
C THR A 62 21.62 -1.68 8.39
N VAL A 63 20.62 -1.01 7.81
CA VAL A 63 20.81 0.19 6.99
C VAL A 63 21.42 1.33 7.79
N LEU A 64 21.01 1.52 9.05
CA LEU A 64 21.57 2.55 9.92
C LEU A 64 22.97 2.20 10.45
N ILE A 65 23.32 0.91 10.54
CA ILE A 65 24.71 0.53 10.80
C ILE A 65 25.56 0.88 9.58
N LEU A 66 25.11 0.54 8.37
CA LEU A 66 25.83 0.85 7.12
C LEU A 66 26.01 2.35 6.92
N PHE A 67 24.92 3.12 6.95
CA PHE A 67 24.93 4.58 6.81
C PHE A 67 25.18 5.25 8.15
N SER A 68 26.36 4.95 8.71
CA SER A 68 26.91 5.65 9.85
C SER A 68 28.38 5.91 9.61
N ARG A 69 28.98 6.86 10.32
CA ARG A 69 30.43 7.08 10.23
C ARG A 69 31.24 5.78 10.45
N PRO A 70 30.97 4.95 11.48
CA PRO A 70 31.65 3.64 11.62
C PRO A 70 31.38 2.67 10.47
N GLY A 71 30.14 2.59 9.98
CA GLY A 71 29.75 1.72 8.88
C GLY A 71 30.46 2.07 7.57
N LEU A 72 30.43 3.35 7.20
CA LEU A 72 31.13 3.85 6.02
C LEU A 72 32.65 3.73 6.17
N THR A 73 33.21 3.89 7.38
CA THR A 73 34.64 3.64 7.61
C THR A 73 35.02 2.20 7.23
N ARG A 74 34.22 1.21 7.65
CA ARG A 74 34.42 -0.21 7.29
C ARG A 74 34.24 -0.44 5.78
N LEU A 75 33.26 0.23 5.17
CA LEU A 75 33.04 0.18 3.72
C LEU A 75 34.26 0.69 2.95
N PHE A 76 34.74 1.90 3.26
CA PHE A 76 35.90 2.48 2.58
C PHE A 76 37.18 1.66 2.79
N GLN A 77 37.38 1.09 3.98
CA GLN A 77 38.47 0.14 4.22
C GLN A 77 38.39 -1.09 3.31
N ALA A 78 37.20 -1.64 3.09
CA ALA A 78 36.98 -2.79 2.21
C ALA A 78 37.11 -2.43 0.71
N ILE A 79 36.77 -1.21 0.32
CA ILE A 79 36.87 -0.75 -1.08
C ILE A 79 38.31 -0.48 -1.49
N ARG A 80 39.19 -0.08 -0.57
CA ARG A 80 40.61 0.18 -0.88
C ARG A 80 41.36 -1.05 -1.41
N SER A 81 40.85 -2.26 -1.18
CA SER A 81 41.39 -3.50 -1.74
C SER A 81 40.84 -3.87 -3.13
N VAL A 82 39.95 -3.06 -3.71
CA VAL A 82 39.44 -3.27 -5.07
C VAL A 82 40.53 -2.90 -6.08
N GLU A 83 40.92 -3.85 -6.93
CA GLU A 83 41.85 -3.62 -8.03
C GLU A 83 41.12 -2.94 -9.20
N ASP A 84 41.77 -1.94 -9.82
CA ASP A 84 41.25 -1.14 -10.96
C ASP A 84 39.82 -0.60 -10.76
N PRO A 85 39.58 0.24 -9.73
CA PRO A 85 38.24 0.73 -9.42
C PRO A 85 37.70 1.62 -10.53
N GLU A 86 36.41 1.46 -10.85
CA GLU A 86 35.72 2.36 -11.79
C GLU A 86 35.85 3.84 -11.36
N PRO A 87 35.79 4.80 -12.30
CA PRO A 87 35.98 6.22 -12.00
C PRO A 87 35.06 6.76 -10.89
N ALA A 88 33.82 6.25 -10.79
CA ALA A 88 32.89 6.63 -9.73
C ALA A 88 33.35 6.14 -8.35
N VAL A 89 33.91 4.92 -8.26
CA VAL A 89 34.47 4.35 -7.03
C VAL A 89 35.71 5.13 -6.61
N LEU A 90 36.61 5.45 -7.55
CA LEU A 90 37.80 6.27 -7.27
C LEU A 90 37.41 7.67 -6.76
N ARG A 91 36.42 8.31 -7.37
CA ARG A 91 35.89 9.60 -6.92
C ARG A 91 35.37 9.51 -5.48
N SER A 92 34.64 8.45 -5.14
CA SER A 92 34.15 8.24 -3.77
C SER A 92 35.28 8.05 -2.76
N LEU A 93 36.35 7.30 -3.12
CA LEU A 93 37.55 7.18 -2.29
C LEU A 93 38.22 8.53 -2.03
N LEU A 94 38.33 9.39 -3.06
CA LEU A 94 38.90 10.74 -2.91
C LEU A 94 38.03 11.67 -2.05
N LEU A 95 36.75 11.37 -1.91
CA LEU A 95 35.79 12.13 -1.10
C LEU A 95 35.47 11.44 0.25
N GLU A 96 36.23 10.41 0.64
CA GLU A 96 35.97 9.61 1.85
C GLU A 96 35.71 10.45 3.09
N GLU A 97 36.62 11.38 3.43
CA GLU A 97 36.47 12.25 4.61
C GLU A 97 35.15 13.02 4.58
N ARG A 98 34.73 13.47 3.40
CA ARG A 98 33.47 14.20 3.23
C ARG A 98 32.27 13.30 3.42
N TYR A 99 32.29 12.06 2.92
CA TYR A 99 31.23 11.08 3.19
C TYR A 99 31.13 10.79 4.70
N LEU A 100 32.27 10.57 5.37
CA LEU A 100 32.32 10.30 6.81
C LEU A 100 31.82 11.46 7.68
N ASP A 101 32.04 12.70 7.27
CA ASP A 101 31.57 13.89 7.98
C ASP A 101 30.10 14.25 7.72
N THR A 102 29.51 13.75 6.62
CA THR A 102 28.16 14.12 6.20
C THR A 102 27.10 13.05 6.45
N VAL A 103 27.47 11.76 6.55
CA VAL A 103 26.51 10.65 6.67
C VAL A 103 25.61 10.75 7.91
N ASP A 104 26.19 10.96 9.10
CA ASP A 104 25.39 11.00 10.34
C ASP A 104 24.43 12.22 10.36
N PRO A 105 24.86 13.45 9.99
CA PRO A 105 23.93 14.58 9.82
C PRO A 105 22.82 14.33 8.78
N VAL A 106 23.14 13.70 7.66
CA VAL A 106 22.16 13.39 6.60
C VAL A 106 21.11 12.40 7.09
N ILE A 107 21.54 11.33 7.76
CA ILE A 107 20.62 10.34 8.34
C ILE A 107 19.71 10.99 9.38
N ARG A 108 20.26 11.81 10.27
CA ARG A 108 19.45 12.58 11.24
C ARG A 108 18.49 13.55 10.56
N PHE A 109 18.88 14.18 9.45
CA PHE A 109 17.99 15.02 8.67
C PHE A 109 16.83 14.22 8.05
N LEU A 110 17.12 13.06 7.46
CA LEU A 110 16.10 12.16 6.89
C LEU A 110 15.18 11.54 7.96
N GLN A 111 15.63 11.45 9.22
CA GLN A 111 14.82 11.09 10.40
C GLN A 111 14.00 12.26 10.96
N GLY A 112 14.17 13.47 10.41
CA GLY A 112 13.48 14.69 10.87
C GLY A 112 14.12 15.36 12.09
N GLU A 113 15.30 14.93 12.54
CA GLU A 113 15.99 15.45 13.73
C GLU A 113 16.87 16.68 13.47
N ALA A 114 17.19 16.98 12.20
CA ALA A 114 18.11 18.05 11.82
C ALA A 114 17.55 18.99 10.71
N PRO A 115 16.34 19.58 10.87
CA PRO A 115 15.67 20.32 9.79
C PRO A 115 16.44 21.52 9.25
N THR A 116 17.30 22.15 10.07
CA THR A 116 18.13 23.29 9.66
C THR A 116 19.20 22.93 8.62
N LEU A 117 19.53 21.64 8.47
CA LEU A 117 20.49 21.15 7.48
C LEU A 117 19.99 21.33 6.04
N ALA A 118 18.67 21.47 5.84
CA ALA A 118 18.06 21.64 4.52
C ALA A 118 18.71 22.78 3.71
N THR A 119 19.03 23.90 4.38
CA THR A 119 19.69 25.06 3.75
C THR A 119 21.08 24.72 3.21
N GLN A 120 21.85 23.93 3.94
CA GLN A 120 23.21 23.54 3.53
C GLN A 120 23.17 22.53 2.38
N ILE A 121 22.28 21.54 2.48
CA ILE A 121 22.08 20.54 1.42
C ILE A 121 21.66 21.23 0.11
N CYS A 122 20.68 22.13 0.15
CA CYS A 122 20.19 22.83 -1.04
C CYS A 122 21.25 23.72 -1.73
N ARG A 123 22.30 24.15 -1.01
CA ARG A 123 23.41 24.93 -1.60
C ARG A 123 24.35 24.09 -2.48
N ARG A 124 24.21 22.75 -2.49
CA ARG A 124 25.03 21.82 -3.28
C ARG A 124 26.56 21.94 -3.06
N ARG A 125 26.96 22.47 -1.90
CA ARG A 125 28.37 22.51 -1.44
C ARG A 125 28.57 21.71 -0.15
N TYR A 126 27.55 20.97 0.26
CA TYR A 126 27.55 20.18 1.48
C TYR A 126 27.81 18.70 1.19
N LEU A 127 26.93 18.06 0.41
CA LEU A 127 27.02 16.64 0.09
C LEU A 127 28.06 16.37 -1.00
N PRO A 128 28.83 15.27 -0.91
CA PRO A 128 29.42 14.61 -2.07
C PRO A 128 28.34 14.31 -3.11
N GLU A 129 28.63 14.54 -4.38
CA GLU A 129 27.72 14.26 -5.50
C GLU A 129 28.38 13.27 -6.47
N GLY A 130 27.72 12.13 -6.68
CA GLY A 130 28.07 11.08 -7.62
C GLY A 130 27.16 11.07 -8.86
N PRO A 131 27.15 9.97 -9.63
CA PRO A 131 26.45 9.88 -10.92
C PRO A 131 24.94 10.16 -10.85
N ARG A 132 24.26 9.85 -9.72
CA ARG A 132 22.82 10.06 -9.58
C ARG A 132 22.39 11.53 -9.63
N PHE A 133 23.32 12.46 -9.42
CA PHE A 133 23.07 13.91 -9.49
C PHE A 133 23.04 14.48 -10.91
N ALA A 134 23.46 13.70 -11.92
CA ALA A 134 23.53 14.18 -13.31
C ALA A 134 22.15 14.54 -13.89
N ALA A 135 21.07 13.87 -13.44
CA ALA A 135 19.71 14.11 -13.92
C ALA A 135 19.05 15.39 -13.35
N LEU A 136 19.67 16.05 -12.35
CA LEU A 136 19.09 17.23 -11.69
C LEU A 136 18.95 18.46 -12.60
N GLU A 137 19.70 18.53 -13.71
CA GLU A 137 19.60 19.65 -14.66
C GLU A 137 18.25 19.65 -15.39
N ASP A 138 17.67 18.46 -15.64
CA ASP A 138 16.37 18.29 -16.29
C ASP A 138 15.18 18.57 -15.34
N ASP A 139 15.41 18.44 -14.01
CA ASP A 139 14.38 18.59 -12.97
C ASP A 139 14.22 20.03 -12.43
N GLN A 140 14.96 21.01 -12.96
CA GLN A 140 14.94 22.40 -12.45
C GLN A 140 13.53 23.02 -12.39
N TRP A 141 12.64 22.64 -13.30
CA TRP A 141 11.24 23.08 -13.34
C TRP A 141 10.41 22.58 -12.14
N ALA A 142 10.68 21.38 -11.64
CA ALA A 142 9.93 20.77 -10.53
C ALA A 142 10.19 21.46 -9.18
N PHE A 143 11.29 22.20 -9.06
CA PHE A 143 11.65 22.91 -7.82
C PHE A 143 10.95 24.26 -7.65
N GLY A 144 10.22 24.77 -8.66
CA GLY A 144 9.47 26.02 -8.55
C GLY A 144 8.29 25.97 -7.58
N SER A 145 7.77 24.76 -7.30
CA SER A 145 6.62 24.52 -6.42
C SER A 145 6.95 23.82 -5.10
N LEU A 146 8.22 23.47 -4.84
CA LEU A 146 8.63 22.66 -3.68
C LEU A 146 9.20 23.49 -2.53
N GLY A 147 8.91 23.09 -1.30
CA GLY A 147 9.56 23.62 -0.12
C GLY A 147 11.05 23.25 -0.06
N MET A 148 11.86 24.09 0.59
CA MET A 148 13.30 23.87 0.76
C MET A 148 13.63 22.51 1.40
N THR A 149 12.81 22.07 2.36
CA THR A 149 12.97 20.77 3.03
C THR A 149 12.80 19.59 2.07
N ASP A 150 11.82 19.66 1.18
CA ASP A 150 11.54 18.58 0.22
C ASP A 150 12.67 18.45 -0.80
N ARG A 151 13.17 19.59 -1.29
CA ARG A 151 14.36 19.62 -2.14
C ARG A 151 15.58 19.01 -1.43
N ALA A 152 15.80 19.36 -0.16
CA ALA A 152 16.89 18.79 0.60
C ALA A 152 16.74 17.28 0.83
N LYS A 153 15.53 16.78 1.10
CA LYS A 153 15.26 15.33 1.21
C LYS A 153 15.56 14.60 -0.08
N HIS A 154 15.16 15.15 -1.22
CA HIS A 154 15.46 14.57 -2.53
C HIS A 154 16.98 14.47 -2.77
N LEU A 155 17.72 15.56 -2.56
CA LEU A 155 19.19 15.56 -2.70
C LEU A 155 19.87 14.60 -1.71
N ALA A 156 19.38 14.52 -0.48
CA ALA A 156 19.87 13.57 0.52
C ALA A 156 19.56 12.11 0.13
N SER A 157 18.45 11.86 -0.58
CA SER A 157 18.09 10.53 -1.09
C SER A 157 19.01 10.10 -2.22
N LEU A 158 19.30 10.99 -3.18
CA LEU A 158 20.28 10.75 -4.24
C LEU A 158 21.69 10.45 -3.66
N TYR A 159 22.06 11.13 -2.58
CA TYR A 159 23.31 10.85 -1.86
C TYR A 159 23.34 9.42 -1.25
N LEU A 160 22.21 8.95 -0.69
CA LEU A 160 22.11 7.57 -0.22
C LEU A 160 22.11 6.57 -1.38
N ASP A 161 21.48 6.90 -2.50
CA ASP A 161 21.49 6.07 -3.72
C ASP A 161 22.91 5.94 -4.28
N ASP A 162 23.70 7.03 -4.35
CA ASP A 162 25.10 6.97 -4.77
C ASP A 162 25.94 6.07 -3.85
N LEU A 163 25.71 6.10 -2.53
CA LEU A 163 26.38 5.20 -1.59
C LEU A 163 25.92 3.75 -1.74
N ALA A 164 24.64 3.52 -2.05
CA ALA A 164 24.12 2.19 -2.33
C ALA A 164 24.71 1.61 -3.61
N ASP A 165 24.80 2.42 -4.68
CA ASP A 165 25.48 2.07 -5.93
C ASP A 165 26.96 1.75 -5.66
N LEU A 166 27.64 2.50 -4.79
CA LEU A 166 29.02 2.22 -4.39
C LEU A 166 29.15 0.86 -3.68
N VAL A 167 28.25 0.55 -2.75
CA VAL A 167 28.21 -0.78 -2.09
C VAL A 167 28.00 -1.88 -3.12
N GLN A 168 27.07 -1.67 -4.04
CA GLN A 168 26.74 -2.62 -5.10
C GLN A 168 27.94 -2.87 -6.03
N ALA A 169 28.62 -1.81 -6.46
CA ALA A 169 29.75 -1.91 -7.38
C ALA A 169 31.01 -2.56 -6.76
N THR A 170 31.07 -2.72 -5.44
CA THR A 170 32.32 -3.09 -4.75
C THR A 170 32.18 -4.31 -3.83
N VAL A 171 31.49 -4.17 -2.70
CA VAL A 171 31.54 -5.14 -1.59
C VAL A 171 30.33 -6.05 -1.51
N ALA A 172 29.23 -5.70 -2.19
CA ALA A 172 28.01 -6.51 -2.20
C ALA A 172 27.21 -6.30 -3.51
N PRO A 173 27.54 -7.00 -4.61
CA PRO A 173 26.88 -6.89 -5.92
C PRO A 173 25.36 -7.08 -5.93
N ASP A 174 24.83 -7.78 -4.93
CA ASP A 174 23.41 -8.07 -4.76
C ASP A 174 22.67 -7.07 -3.85
N PHE A 175 23.33 -5.98 -3.43
CA PHE A 175 22.76 -4.96 -2.55
C PHE A 175 21.88 -3.94 -3.29
N GLY A 176 20.77 -3.57 -2.64
CA GLY A 176 19.91 -2.45 -3.02
C GLY A 176 19.07 -1.99 -1.83
N LEU A 177 18.75 -0.69 -1.73
CA LEU A 177 18.10 -0.09 -0.55
C LEU A 177 16.73 -0.70 -0.19
N SER A 178 16.07 -1.36 -1.13
CA SER A 178 14.77 -2.02 -0.96
C SER A 178 14.77 -3.48 -1.47
N ARG A 179 15.94 -4.03 -1.83
CA ARG A 179 16.09 -5.36 -2.46
C ARG A 179 17.47 -5.95 -2.13
N TYR A 180 17.53 -7.14 -1.53
CA TYR A 180 18.81 -7.83 -1.25
C TYR A 180 18.83 -9.25 -1.83
N GLY A 181 19.71 -9.50 -2.80
CA GLY A 181 19.80 -10.83 -3.41
C GLY A 181 18.50 -11.26 -4.11
N GLU A 182 17.69 -10.31 -4.58
CA GLU A 182 16.42 -10.58 -5.27
C GLU A 182 16.62 -11.56 -6.44
N ARG A 183 17.71 -11.42 -7.18
CA ARG A 183 18.09 -12.31 -8.30
C ARG A 183 18.24 -13.78 -7.90
N LEU A 184 18.56 -14.07 -6.63
CA LEU A 184 18.73 -15.43 -6.11
C LEU A 184 17.38 -16.11 -5.80
N ALA A 185 16.31 -15.33 -5.68
CA ALA A 185 15.00 -15.80 -5.25
C ALA A 185 13.94 -15.68 -6.36
N THR A 186 14.04 -14.67 -7.23
CA THR A 186 13.07 -14.46 -8.31
C THR A 186 13.09 -15.63 -9.29
N SER A 187 11.94 -16.29 -9.42
CA SER A 187 11.75 -17.44 -10.31
C SER A 187 12.74 -18.61 -10.07
N ALA A 188 13.28 -18.74 -8.85
CA ALA A 188 14.33 -19.72 -8.52
C ALA A 188 13.76 -21.14 -8.29
N THR A 189 13.64 -21.95 -9.34
CA THR A 189 13.13 -23.33 -9.22
C THR A 189 14.07 -24.28 -8.48
N SER A 190 15.37 -23.97 -8.43
CA SER A 190 16.38 -24.66 -7.61
C SER A 190 16.87 -23.78 -6.47
N PHE A 191 17.19 -24.41 -5.34
CA PHE A 191 17.83 -23.76 -4.19
C PHE A 191 19.35 -23.66 -4.32
N ASP A 192 19.98 -24.25 -5.36
CA ASP A 192 21.45 -24.30 -5.47
C ASP A 192 22.14 -22.93 -5.45
N PRO A 193 21.67 -21.89 -6.18
CA PRO A 193 22.29 -20.57 -6.11
C PRO A 193 22.20 -19.96 -4.70
N MET A 194 21.09 -20.19 -4.01
CA MET A 194 20.87 -19.71 -2.64
C MET A 194 21.76 -20.45 -1.64
N ASP A 195 21.86 -21.79 -1.73
CA ASP A 195 22.76 -22.60 -0.90
C ASP A 195 24.23 -22.20 -1.11
N ALA A 196 24.66 -22.01 -2.36
CA ALA A 196 26.00 -21.53 -2.68
C ALA A 196 26.28 -20.15 -2.04
N ALA A 197 25.35 -19.20 -2.18
CA ALA A 197 25.48 -17.88 -1.59
C ALA A 197 25.53 -17.94 -0.05
N LEU A 198 24.70 -18.78 0.58
CA LEU A 198 24.66 -18.93 2.05
C LEU A 198 25.90 -19.64 2.61
N ARG A 199 26.56 -20.51 1.84
CA ARG A 199 27.82 -21.17 2.23
C ARG A 199 29.05 -20.30 2.01
N ALA A 200 28.96 -19.31 1.13
CA ALA A 200 30.03 -18.33 0.95
C ALA A 200 30.28 -17.52 2.22
N ALA A 201 31.50 -16.99 2.35
CA ALA A 201 31.89 -16.15 3.48
C ALA A 201 30.92 -14.95 3.63
N PRO A 202 30.51 -14.60 4.87
CA PRO A 202 29.58 -13.48 5.08
C PRO A 202 30.14 -12.17 4.52
N THR A 203 29.32 -11.48 3.71
CA THR A 203 29.66 -10.15 3.19
C THR A 203 29.74 -9.11 4.32
N LEU A 204 30.22 -7.90 4.02
CA LEU A 204 30.18 -6.79 4.99
C LEU A 204 28.76 -6.52 5.49
N ILE A 205 27.76 -6.60 4.60
CA ILE A 205 26.34 -6.40 4.94
C ILE A 205 25.82 -7.55 5.81
N ASP A 206 26.23 -8.80 5.55
CA ASP A 206 25.84 -9.95 6.38
C ASP A 206 26.41 -9.82 7.82
N GLN A 207 27.61 -9.26 7.97
CA GLN A 207 28.21 -8.98 9.28
C GLN A 207 27.45 -7.86 10.02
N MET A 208 27.04 -6.81 9.32
CA MET A 208 26.22 -5.73 9.89
C MET A 208 24.83 -6.23 10.29
N LEU A 209 24.25 -7.16 9.52
CA LEU A 209 23.02 -7.86 9.88
C LEU A 209 23.19 -8.68 11.17
N GLU A 210 24.28 -9.44 11.31
CA GLU A 210 24.60 -10.16 12.54
C GLU A 210 24.72 -9.19 13.73
N GLU A 211 25.41 -8.06 13.54
CA GLU A 211 25.55 -6.99 14.54
C GLU A 211 24.19 -6.41 14.99
N ALA A 212 23.27 -6.17 14.07
CA ALA A 212 21.91 -5.71 14.37
C ALA A 212 21.09 -6.74 15.17
N LEU A 213 21.21 -8.03 14.83
CA LEU A 213 20.38 -9.08 15.42
C LEU A 213 20.85 -9.51 16.82
N LEU A 214 22.16 -9.51 17.09
CA LEU A 214 22.73 -10.02 18.34
C LEU A 214 22.15 -9.39 19.62
N PRO A 215 21.95 -8.06 19.72
CA PRO A 215 21.32 -7.43 20.89
C PRO A 215 19.92 -7.99 21.18
N HIS A 216 19.11 -8.25 20.15
CA HIS A 216 17.75 -8.79 20.31
C HIS A 216 17.78 -10.22 20.83
N LEU A 217 18.66 -11.08 20.30
CA LEU A 217 18.81 -12.46 20.78
C LEU A 217 19.26 -12.49 22.25
N LYS A 218 20.21 -11.63 22.64
CA LYS A 218 20.68 -11.53 24.03
C LYS A 218 19.59 -11.05 24.99
N LYS A 219 18.82 -10.03 24.58
CA LYS A 219 17.75 -9.44 25.39
C LYS A 219 16.57 -10.40 25.55
N VAL A 220 16.07 -10.94 24.44
CA VAL A 220 14.84 -11.73 24.40
C VAL A 220 15.09 -13.18 24.83
N ARG A 221 16.24 -13.76 24.46
CA ARG A 221 16.56 -15.20 24.55
C ARG A 221 15.36 -16.05 24.05
N PRO A 222 14.98 -15.92 22.77
CA PRO A 222 13.72 -16.46 22.26
C PRO A 222 13.69 -17.99 22.28
N ASP A 223 12.50 -18.55 22.47
CA ASP A 223 12.21 -19.98 22.28
C ASP A 223 11.76 -20.25 20.84
N LEU A 224 11.13 -19.26 20.21
CA LEU A 224 10.73 -19.26 18.81
C LEU A 224 11.09 -17.93 18.14
N VAL A 225 11.67 -17.99 16.95
CA VAL A 225 11.94 -16.86 16.07
C VAL A 225 11.07 -17.00 14.82
N GLY A 226 10.18 -16.05 14.58
CA GLY A 226 9.40 -15.97 13.35
C GLY A 226 10.04 -14.97 12.40
N ILE A 227 10.27 -15.35 11.15
CA ILE A 227 10.87 -14.47 10.13
C ILE A 227 9.87 -14.34 8.97
N THR A 228 9.44 -13.11 8.69
CA THR A 228 8.56 -12.82 7.54
C THR A 228 9.41 -12.60 6.28
N VAL A 229 9.05 -13.21 5.17
CA VAL A 229 9.66 -12.99 3.85
C VAL A 229 8.57 -12.44 2.93
N PRO A 230 8.44 -11.11 2.84
CA PRO A 230 7.36 -10.52 2.06
C PRO A 230 7.61 -10.56 0.56
N PHE A 231 8.86 -10.39 0.13
CA PHE A 231 9.26 -10.33 -1.28
C PHE A 231 10.49 -11.21 -1.57
N PRO A 232 10.75 -11.59 -2.83
CA PRO A 232 11.94 -12.37 -3.21
C PRO A 232 13.25 -11.75 -2.69
N GLY A 233 13.40 -10.43 -2.79
CA GLY A 233 14.56 -9.67 -2.30
C GLY A 233 14.77 -9.67 -0.79
N ASN A 234 13.97 -10.40 -0.01
CA ASN A 234 14.15 -10.54 1.43
C ASN A 234 14.55 -11.96 1.86
N LEU A 235 14.49 -12.94 0.95
CA LEU A 235 14.71 -14.35 1.28
C LEU A 235 16.15 -14.61 1.75
N TYR A 236 17.15 -14.11 1.01
CA TYR A 236 18.56 -14.30 1.38
C TYR A 236 18.86 -13.70 2.77
N GLY A 237 18.43 -12.46 3.02
CA GLY A 237 18.58 -11.80 4.31
C GLY A 237 17.87 -12.54 5.46
N ALA A 238 16.69 -13.10 5.19
CA ALA A 238 15.98 -13.94 6.16
C ALA A 238 16.75 -15.23 6.51
N LEU A 239 17.32 -15.91 5.52
CA LEU A 239 18.10 -17.14 5.74
C LEU A 239 19.46 -16.85 6.39
N ARG A 240 20.09 -15.71 6.10
CA ARG A 240 21.28 -15.23 6.83
C ARG A 240 20.94 -14.93 8.29
N ALA A 241 19.84 -14.26 8.57
CA ALA A 241 19.36 -14.05 9.94
C ALA A 241 19.10 -15.39 10.64
N ALA A 242 18.46 -16.36 9.96
CA ALA A 242 18.23 -17.70 10.50
C ALA A 242 19.57 -18.41 10.84
N ALA A 243 20.59 -18.32 9.99
CA ALA A 243 21.92 -18.86 10.27
C ALA A 243 22.56 -18.24 11.52
N VAL A 244 22.43 -16.92 11.70
CA VAL A 244 22.87 -16.21 12.92
C VAL A 244 22.10 -16.71 14.15
N VAL A 245 20.79 -16.91 14.05
CA VAL A 245 19.98 -17.49 15.14
C VAL A 245 20.46 -18.90 15.48
N ARG A 246 20.72 -19.77 14.49
CA ARG A 246 21.27 -21.12 14.72
C ARG A 246 22.59 -21.09 15.48
N LYS A 247 23.47 -20.13 15.14
CA LYS A 247 24.78 -19.96 15.79
C LYS A 247 24.66 -19.49 17.25
N HIS A 248 23.82 -18.49 17.53
CA HIS A 248 23.80 -17.80 18.84
C HIS A 248 22.62 -18.18 19.75
N ALA A 249 21.59 -18.81 19.22
CA ALA A 249 20.42 -19.30 19.94
C ALA A 249 19.99 -20.69 19.41
N PRO A 250 20.87 -21.72 19.47
CA PRO A 250 20.63 -23.02 18.83
C PRO A 250 19.41 -23.80 19.34
N ARG A 251 18.87 -23.42 20.52
CA ARG A 251 17.63 -24.01 21.06
C ARG A 251 16.36 -23.37 20.52
N ALA A 252 16.46 -22.15 19.99
CA ALA A 252 15.32 -21.45 19.43
C ALA A 252 14.87 -22.15 18.15
N LYS A 253 13.55 -22.33 18.01
CA LYS A 253 12.95 -22.82 16.78
C LYS A 253 12.70 -21.66 15.82
N ILE A 254 12.91 -21.89 14.53
CA ILE A 254 12.82 -20.86 13.51
C ILE A 254 11.66 -21.18 12.56
N VAL A 255 10.74 -20.23 12.40
CA VAL A 255 9.57 -20.33 11.52
C VAL A 255 9.69 -19.29 10.42
N LEU A 256 9.52 -19.71 9.16
CA LEU A 256 9.46 -18.84 7.99
C LEU A 256 7.99 -18.68 7.53
N GLY A 257 7.58 -17.46 7.19
CA GLY A 257 6.27 -17.16 6.60
C GLY A 257 6.32 -15.88 5.77
N GLY A 258 5.19 -15.39 5.26
CA GLY A 258 5.11 -14.12 4.52
C GLY A 258 4.66 -14.26 3.07
N GLY A 259 4.58 -13.14 2.34
CA GLY A 259 4.11 -13.07 0.95
C GLY A 259 4.82 -14.06 0.02
N TYR A 260 6.15 -14.00 -0.01
CA TYR A 260 6.97 -14.90 -0.83
C TYR A 260 6.76 -16.39 -0.49
N VAL A 261 6.56 -16.68 0.80
CA VAL A 261 6.27 -18.07 1.22
C VAL A 261 4.90 -18.51 0.70
N ASN A 262 3.92 -17.61 0.68
CA ASN A 262 2.56 -17.86 0.24
C ASN A 262 2.39 -17.96 -1.28
N THR A 263 3.30 -17.46 -2.08
CA THR A 263 3.21 -17.54 -3.54
C THR A 263 4.22 -18.56 -4.09
N GLU A 264 5.49 -18.46 -3.71
CA GLU A 264 6.57 -19.20 -4.34
C GLU A 264 6.79 -20.59 -3.75
N LEU A 265 6.59 -20.76 -2.43
CA LEU A 265 6.98 -21.98 -1.71
C LEU A 265 5.82 -22.96 -1.45
N ARG A 266 4.67 -22.81 -2.13
CA ARG A 266 3.51 -23.70 -1.92
C ARG A 266 3.73 -25.15 -2.32
N ALA A 267 4.68 -25.41 -3.22
CA ALA A 267 5.05 -26.76 -3.66
C ALA A 267 6.44 -27.18 -3.12
N LEU A 268 6.87 -26.59 -2.01
CA LEU A 268 8.20 -26.80 -1.43
C LEU A 268 8.50 -28.28 -1.18
N ALA A 269 9.58 -28.76 -1.79
CA ALA A 269 10.13 -30.09 -1.63
C ALA A 269 11.65 -30.08 -1.31
N GLU A 270 12.27 -28.91 -1.20
CA GLU A 270 13.71 -28.73 -0.95
C GLU A 270 14.07 -28.94 0.54
N PRO A 271 14.78 -30.04 0.90
CA PRO A 271 15.12 -30.33 2.29
C PRO A 271 16.24 -29.46 2.87
N ARG A 272 17.13 -28.86 2.05
CA ARG A 272 18.26 -28.03 2.52
C ARG A 272 17.80 -26.71 3.11
N LEU A 273 16.63 -26.21 2.73
CA LEU A 273 16.02 -25.03 3.38
C LEU A 273 15.91 -25.23 4.90
N PHE A 274 15.62 -26.46 5.32
CA PHE A 274 15.46 -26.83 6.74
C PHE A 274 16.79 -27.02 7.49
N ASP A 275 17.93 -26.78 6.84
CA ASP A 275 19.20 -26.57 7.56
C ASP A 275 19.22 -25.20 8.25
N TYR A 276 18.46 -24.24 7.73
CA TYR A 276 18.35 -22.88 8.26
C TYR A 276 17.13 -22.70 9.16
N VAL A 277 15.98 -23.27 8.78
CA VAL A 277 14.70 -23.09 9.51
C VAL A 277 14.15 -24.42 10.03
N ASP A 278 13.22 -24.38 11.00
CA ASP A 278 12.53 -25.59 11.48
C ASP A 278 11.17 -25.80 10.80
N TYR A 279 10.47 -24.71 10.51
CA TYR A 279 9.12 -24.74 9.97
C TYR A 279 8.93 -23.67 8.90
N VAL A 280 8.08 -23.96 7.91
CA VAL A 280 7.58 -22.98 6.93
C VAL A 280 6.07 -23.01 6.97
N THR A 281 5.42 -21.86 7.21
CA THR A 281 3.95 -21.77 7.34
C THR A 281 3.34 -20.96 6.20
N LEU A 282 2.20 -21.44 5.67
CA LEU A 282 1.44 -20.74 4.63
C LEU A 282 0.22 -19.98 5.19
N ASP A 283 -0.20 -18.99 4.40
CA ASP A 283 -1.36 -18.10 4.55
C ASP A 283 -1.29 -17.24 5.82
N ALA A 284 -2.46 -16.89 6.38
CA ALA A 284 -2.57 -16.12 7.63
C ALA A 284 -1.87 -16.86 8.80
N GLY A 285 -0.87 -16.21 9.39
CA GLY A 285 0.07 -16.81 10.34
C GLY A 285 -0.49 -17.05 11.74
N GLU A 286 -1.63 -16.43 12.08
CA GLU A 286 -2.25 -16.49 13.40
C GLU A 286 -2.55 -17.94 13.82
N ARG A 287 -3.26 -18.72 12.99
CA ARG A 287 -3.61 -20.10 13.29
C ARG A 287 -2.40 -21.05 13.24
N PRO A 288 -1.55 -21.06 12.19
CA PRO A 288 -0.34 -21.88 12.15
C PRO A 288 0.58 -21.66 13.36
N LEU A 289 0.83 -20.40 13.76
CA LEU A 289 1.69 -20.11 14.92
C LEU A 289 1.07 -20.60 16.22
N LEU A 290 -0.23 -20.43 16.45
CA LEU A 290 -0.89 -21.01 17.63
C LEU A 290 -0.74 -22.54 17.67
N CYS A 291 -0.90 -23.23 16.54
CA CYS A 291 -0.70 -24.67 16.47
C CYS A 291 0.74 -25.06 16.82
N LEU A 292 1.73 -24.34 16.29
CA LEU A 292 3.14 -24.56 16.61
C LEU A 292 3.41 -24.35 18.10
N LEU A 293 2.94 -23.24 18.68
CA LEU A 293 3.11 -22.89 20.10
C LEU A 293 2.52 -23.94 21.04
N GLU A 294 1.34 -24.50 20.70
CA GLU A 294 0.77 -25.63 21.45
C GLU A 294 1.63 -26.91 21.32
N GLY A 295 2.27 -27.11 20.17
CA GLY A 295 3.24 -28.19 19.94
C GLY A 295 4.43 -28.14 20.89
N PHE A 296 4.98 -26.96 21.19
CA PHE A 296 6.07 -26.81 22.18
C PHE A 296 5.69 -27.28 23.58
N SER A 297 4.41 -27.13 23.95
CA SER A 297 3.87 -27.66 25.20
C SER A 297 3.57 -29.17 25.17
N ARG A 298 3.99 -29.89 24.10
CA ARG A 298 3.66 -31.30 23.80
C ARG A 298 2.16 -31.59 23.76
N ARG A 299 1.34 -30.57 23.51
CA ARG A 299 -0.12 -30.67 23.43
C ARG A 299 -0.62 -30.99 22.02
N ARG A 300 0.25 -30.87 21.01
CA ARG A 300 -0.09 -31.05 19.60
C ARG A 300 1.02 -31.81 18.85
N PRO A 301 0.72 -32.96 18.23
CA PRO A 301 1.67 -33.66 17.37
C PRO A 301 1.75 -33.00 15.97
N PRO A 302 2.82 -33.24 15.18
CA PRO A 302 3.01 -32.64 13.85
C PRO A 302 1.82 -32.84 12.90
N GLU A 303 1.16 -33.99 12.97
CA GLU A 303 0.02 -34.36 12.11
C GLU A 303 -1.19 -33.44 12.32
N ARG A 304 -1.24 -32.72 13.44
CA ARG A 304 -2.31 -31.76 13.78
C ARG A 304 -1.89 -30.31 13.61
N LEU A 305 -0.78 -30.03 12.94
CA LEU A 305 -0.39 -28.67 12.55
C LEU A 305 -1.31 -28.13 11.44
N ARG A 306 -1.30 -26.81 11.27
CA ARG A 306 -2.05 -26.09 10.24
C ARG A 306 -1.08 -25.55 9.20
N ARG A 307 -1.28 -25.91 7.93
CA ARG A 307 -0.53 -25.41 6.76
C ARG A 307 0.98 -25.22 6.99
N THR A 308 1.64 -26.25 7.52
CA THR A 308 3.05 -26.17 7.94
C THR A 308 3.89 -27.22 7.21
N PHE A 309 4.99 -26.79 6.59
CA PHE A 309 6.05 -27.69 6.13
C PHE A 309 7.10 -27.88 7.23
N LEU A 310 7.62 -29.10 7.33
CA LEU A 310 8.79 -29.44 8.15
C LEU A 310 9.56 -30.61 7.53
N ARG A 311 10.85 -30.73 7.87
CA ARG A 311 11.68 -31.86 7.45
C ARG A 311 11.51 -33.04 8.42
N ARG A 312 11.14 -34.21 7.89
CA ARG A 312 11.01 -35.48 8.62
C ARG A 312 11.61 -36.60 7.76
N ASP A 313 12.40 -37.47 8.38
CA ASP A 313 13.04 -38.61 7.70
C ASP A 313 13.83 -38.22 6.43
N GLY A 314 14.47 -37.03 6.46
CA GLY A 314 15.25 -36.48 5.34
C GLY A 314 14.44 -35.80 4.24
N ALA A 315 13.11 -35.87 4.26
CA ALA A 315 12.21 -35.30 3.26
C ALA A 315 11.37 -34.14 3.81
N VAL A 316 10.84 -33.31 2.93
CA VAL A 316 9.91 -32.24 3.28
C VAL A 316 8.48 -32.79 3.32
N HIS A 317 7.77 -32.55 4.42
CA HIS A 317 6.39 -32.95 4.61
C HIS A 317 5.50 -31.75 4.89
N TYR A 318 4.33 -31.72 4.26
CA TYR A 318 3.28 -30.73 4.50
C TYR A 318 2.21 -31.28 5.45
N PHE A 319 1.87 -30.51 6.49
CA PHE A 319 0.86 -30.87 7.47
C PHE A 319 -0.25 -29.82 7.54
N ASP A 320 -1.50 -30.26 7.36
CA ASP A 320 -2.70 -29.43 7.54
C ASP A 320 -3.86 -30.23 8.17
N GLY A 321 -3.57 -30.96 9.26
CA GLY A 321 -4.55 -31.80 9.97
C GLY A 321 -5.23 -31.13 11.18
N ALA A 322 -4.97 -29.83 11.41
CA ALA A 322 -5.67 -29.06 12.43
C ALA A 322 -7.17 -28.96 12.13
N SER A 323 -8.02 -29.22 13.14
CA SER A 323 -9.49 -29.11 13.00
C SER A 323 -9.99 -27.67 13.19
N GLU A 324 -9.17 -26.81 13.78
CA GLU A 324 -9.51 -25.42 14.05
C GLU A 324 -9.49 -24.57 12.77
N LYS A 325 -10.54 -23.76 12.58
CA LYS A 325 -10.62 -22.78 11.48
C LYS A 325 -9.64 -21.63 11.67
N ASP A 326 -9.39 -20.89 10.60
CA ASP A 326 -8.63 -19.64 10.64
C ASP A 326 -9.29 -18.61 11.56
N ILE A 327 -8.48 -17.67 12.03
CA ILE A 327 -8.94 -16.60 12.92
C ILE A 327 -9.71 -15.59 12.06
N PRO A 328 -10.99 -15.30 12.36
CA PRO A 328 -11.74 -14.28 11.64
C PRO A 328 -11.06 -12.92 11.74
N PHE A 329 -11.08 -12.13 10.68
CA PHE A 329 -10.41 -10.82 10.62
C PHE A 329 -10.79 -9.85 11.77
N GLU A 330 -12.04 -9.88 12.22
CA GLU A 330 -12.47 -9.07 13.37
C GLU A 330 -11.77 -9.46 14.68
N LYS A 331 -11.26 -10.70 14.78
CA LYS A 331 -10.62 -11.30 15.97
C LYS A 331 -9.09 -11.33 15.91
N THR A 332 -8.46 -10.83 14.85
CA THR A 332 -6.99 -10.75 14.75
C THR A 332 -6.38 -9.68 15.68
N GLY A 333 -7.21 -8.86 16.32
CA GLY A 333 -6.77 -7.82 17.25
C GLY A 333 -6.25 -6.55 16.54
N THR A 334 -5.69 -5.63 17.33
CA THR A 334 -5.07 -4.40 16.81
C THR A 334 -3.58 -4.65 16.59
N PRO A 335 -2.99 -4.29 15.44
CA PRO A 335 -1.54 -4.34 15.29
C PRO A 335 -0.87 -3.42 16.31
N THR A 336 0.34 -3.78 16.75
CA THR A 336 1.14 -2.95 17.66
C THR A 336 2.53 -2.76 17.07
N TYR A 337 2.99 -1.51 17.10
CA TYR A 337 4.33 -1.09 16.70
C TYR A 337 5.29 -1.02 17.89
N ASP A 338 4.81 -1.33 19.09
CA ASP A 338 5.66 -1.44 20.28
C ASP A 338 6.81 -2.44 20.06
N GLY A 339 8.01 -2.02 20.42
CA GLY A 339 9.25 -2.75 20.16
C GLY A 339 9.97 -2.36 18.87
N LEU A 340 9.35 -1.59 17.97
CA LEU A 340 9.98 -1.11 16.74
C LEU A 340 10.53 0.33 16.90
N PRO A 341 11.67 0.67 16.29
CA PRO A 341 12.30 1.97 16.48
C PRO A 341 11.69 3.05 15.56
N LEU A 342 10.43 3.42 15.79
CA LEU A 342 9.65 4.25 14.85
C LEU A 342 10.30 5.60 14.45
N ARG A 343 11.09 6.21 15.34
CA ARG A 343 11.80 7.48 15.06
C ARG A 343 13.07 7.33 14.23
N ARG A 344 13.53 6.09 14.01
CA ARG A 344 14.78 5.82 13.28
C ARG A 344 14.58 5.57 11.78
N TYR A 345 13.34 5.46 11.31
CA TYR A 345 13.02 5.30 9.89
C TYR A 345 13.34 6.57 9.08
N LEU A 346 13.67 6.39 7.81
CA LEU A 346 14.15 7.45 6.92
C LEU A 346 13.04 7.94 5.99
N SER A 347 12.87 9.26 5.91
CA SER A 347 11.96 9.90 4.93
C SER A 347 12.71 10.21 3.64
N VAL A 348 12.72 9.27 2.70
CA VAL A 348 13.41 9.39 1.41
C VAL A 348 12.45 9.88 0.32
N VAL A 349 12.97 10.62 -0.66
CA VAL A 349 12.21 11.22 -1.75
C VAL A 349 12.90 10.88 -3.07
N GLU A 350 12.48 9.78 -3.68
CA GLU A 350 13.00 9.32 -4.98
C GLU A 350 12.49 10.20 -6.13
N MET A 351 11.22 10.61 -6.05
CA MET A 351 10.58 11.46 -7.06
C MET A 351 9.82 12.62 -6.40
N LEU A 352 9.80 13.74 -7.10
CA LEU A 352 9.16 14.98 -6.64
C LEU A 352 7.63 14.99 -6.82
N ASN A 353 7.07 13.96 -7.45
CA ASN A 353 5.62 13.79 -7.59
C ASN A 353 4.97 13.57 -6.21
N PRO A 354 4.00 14.41 -5.79
CA PRO A 354 3.30 14.28 -4.50
C PRO A 354 2.71 12.89 -4.24
N MET A 355 2.28 12.17 -5.29
CA MET A 355 1.83 10.80 -5.15
C MET A 355 2.96 9.86 -4.75
N HIS A 356 4.11 9.92 -5.43
CA HIS A 356 5.23 9.01 -5.18
C HIS A 356 5.80 9.17 -3.77
N ARG A 357 5.69 10.38 -3.20
CA ARG A 357 6.08 10.65 -1.81
C ARG A 357 5.32 9.79 -0.80
N LEU A 358 4.09 9.37 -1.08
CA LEU A 358 3.29 8.55 -0.15
C LEU A 358 3.95 7.20 0.17
N TRP A 359 4.78 6.67 -0.73
CA TRP A 359 5.46 5.40 -0.51
C TRP A 359 6.78 5.54 0.25
N SER A 360 7.43 6.71 0.20
CA SER A 360 8.83 6.86 0.62
C SER A 360 9.08 7.96 1.67
N ASP A 361 8.22 8.97 1.73
CA ASP A 361 8.34 10.12 2.62
C ASP A 361 7.39 9.98 3.81
N GLY A 362 7.95 10.04 5.02
CA GLY A 362 7.21 9.85 6.26
C GLY A 362 6.79 8.41 6.53
N ARG A 363 6.12 8.24 7.67
CA ARG A 363 5.68 6.94 8.20
C ARG A 363 4.16 6.86 8.19
N TRP A 364 3.63 5.73 7.73
CA TRP A 364 2.20 5.43 7.74
C TRP A 364 1.89 4.28 8.69
N ASN A 365 0.87 4.45 9.55
CA ASN A 365 0.27 3.33 10.27
C ASN A 365 -0.47 2.45 9.25
N LYS A 366 -0.12 1.17 9.17
CA LYS A 366 -0.72 0.23 8.23
C LYS A 366 -1.90 -0.46 8.88
N LEU A 367 -3.06 -0.37 8.24
CA LEU A 367 -4.28 -1.02 8.68
C LEU A 367 -5.00 -1.62 7.46
N THR A 368 -5.86 -2.60 7.67
CA THR A 368 -6.68 -3.20 6.61
C THR A 368 -8.15 -2.92 6.94
N VAL A 369 -8.96 -2.56 5.95
CA VAL A 369 -10.40 -2.31 6.10
C VAL A 369 -11.18 -3.63 5.98
N ALA A 370 -10.79 -4.49 5.06
CA ALA A 370 -11.28 -5.84 4.87
C ALA A 370 -10.16 -6.79 4.45
N HIS A 371 -10.15 -8.00 5.01
CA HIS A 371 -9.27 -9.06 4.51
C HIS A 371 -9.84 -9.64 3.21
N GLY A 372 -8.98 -10.07 2.29
CA GLY A 372 -9.40 -10.60 0.99
C GLY A 372 -9.83 -9.55 -0.04
N CYS A 373 -10.16 -10.01 -1.25
CA CYS A 373 -10.70 -9.15 -2.31
C CYS A 373 -12.17 -9.51 -2.56
N TYR A 374 -13.08 -8.52 -2.49
CA TYR A 374 -14.51 -8.74 -2.78
C TYR A 374 -14.79 -9.00 -4.26
N TRP A 375 -13.88 -8.65 -5.17
CA TRP A 375 -14.04 -8.88 -6.61
C TRP A 375 -13.72 -10.32 -7.01
N ARG A 376 -12.54 -10.85 -6.60
CA ARG A 376 -12.09 -12.24 -6.75
C ARG A 376 -12.33 -12.88 -8.13
N LYS A 377 -12.21 -12.11 -9.22
CA LYS A 377 -12.42 -12.60 -10.60
C LYS A 377 -11.28 -12.32 -11.56
N CYS A 378 -10.37 -11.40 -11.22
CA CYS A 378 -9.27 -11.04 -12.12
C CYS A 378 -8.45 -12.27 -12.54
N SER A 379 -8.32 -12.50 -13.84
CA SER A 379 -7.67 -13.71 -14.37
C SER A 379 -6.14 -13.74 -14.17
N PHE A 380 -5.53 -12.60 -13.89
CA PHE A 380 -4.10 -12.46 -13.57
C PHE A 380 -3.80 -12.49 -12.07
N CYS A 381 -4.81 -12.40 -11.19
CA CYS A 381 -4.60 -12.43 -9.74
C CYS A 381 -4.63 -13.88 -9.24
N ASP A 382 -3.96 -14.13 -8.11
CA ASP A 382 -3.96 -15.43 -7.42
C ASP A 382 -5.27 -15.67 -6.64
N ILE A 383 -6.41 -15.62 -7.33
CA ILE A 383 -7.77 -15.62 -6.74
C ILE A 383 -8.15 -16.87 -5.92
N GLY A 384 -7.34 -17.92 -6.03
CA GLY A 384 -7.46 -19.16 -5.27
C GLY A 384 -6.65 -19.20 -3.97
N LEU A 385 -5.81 -18.20 -3.70
CA LEU A 385 -5.00 -18.13 -2.48
C LEU A 385 -5.74 -17.38 -1.36
N ASP A 386 -5.49 -17.76 -0.11
CA ASP A 386 -6.25 -17.30 1.08
C ASP A 386 -6.37 -15.77 1.16
N TYR A 387 -5.27 -15.07 0.91
CA TYR A 387 -5.18 -13.61 1.03
C TYR A 387 -6.06 -12.84 0.03
N ILE A 388 -6.48 -13.49 -1.07
CA ILE A 388 -7.47 -12.94 -2.03
C ILE A 388 -8.84 -13.59 -1.81
N GLN A 389 -8.88 -14.91 -1.66
CA GLN A 389 -10.09 -15.72 -1.62
C GLN A 389 -10.96 -15.43 -0.39
N ARG A 390 -10.36 -15.25 0.79
CA ARG A 390 -11.07 -15.14 2.05
C ARG A 390 -11.48 -13.69 2.30
N TYR A 391 -12.58 -13.27 1.67
CA TYR A 391 -13.13 -11.93 1.92
C TYR A 391 -13.85 -11.85 3.27
N GLU A 392 -13.30 -11.04 4.19
CA GLU A 392 -13.84 -10.82 5.53
C GLU A 392 -13.79 -9.32 5.88
N PRO A 393 -14.93 -8.61 5.87
CA PRO A 393 -14.98 -7.22 6.31
C PRO A 393 -14.93 -7.10 7.84
N ALA A 394 -14.49 -5.94 8.34
CA ALA A 394 -14.62 -5.57 9.74
C ALA A 394 -15.67 -4.45 9.96
N PRO A 395 -16.32 -4.39 11.14
CA PRO A 395 -17.16 -3.25 11.50
C PRO A 395 -16.38 -1.94 11.53
N ALA A 396 -16.95 -0.86 11.00
CA ALA A 396 -16.31 0.46 10.98
C ALA A 396 -15.99 1.00 12.38
N THR A 397 -16.82 0.68 13.39
CA THR A 397 -16.56 1.04 14.79
C THR A 397 -15.29 0.38 15.33
N LEU A 398 -15.09 -0.90 15.04
CA LEU A 398 -13.87 -1.63 15.42
C LEU A 398 -12.64 -1.02 14.73
N LEU A 399 -12.73 -0.71 13.43
CA LEU A 399 -11.63 -0.08 12.70
C LEU A 399 -11.30 1.31 13.28
N ALA A 400 -12.31 2.12 13.62
CA ALA A 400 -12.11 3.41 14.27
C ALA A 400 -11.48 3.26 15.68
N ASP A 401 -11.81 2.21 16.44
CA ASP A 401 -11.16 1.91 17.74
C ASP A 401 -9.69 1.51 17.56
N ARG A 402 -9.39 0.72 16.50
CA ARG A 402 -8.00 0.36 16.12
C ARG A 402 -7.21 1.61 15.72
N ILE A 403 -7.80 2.52 14.94
CA ILE A 403 -7.20 3.81 14.58
C ILE A 403 -6.88 4.63 15.83
N ASP A 404 -7.84 4.80 16.74
CA ASP A 404 -7.64 5.56 17.99
C ASP A 404 -6.51 4.95 18.85
N THR A 405 -6.43 3.62 18.91
CA THR A 405 -5.37 2.90 19.61
C THR A 405 -4.00 3.16 18.99
N LEU A 406 -3.88 3.08 17.67
CA LEU A 406 -2.63 3.29 16.93
C LEU A 406 -2.17 4.74 16.97
N VAL A 407 -3.08 5.71 16.90
CA VAL A 407 -2.74 7.14 17.09
C VAL A 407 -2.19 7.36 18.49
N LYS A 408 -2.82 6.77 19.51
CA LYS A 408 -2.35 6.89 20.90
C LYS A 408 -0.99 6.23 21.12
N GLU A 409 -0.77 5.04 20.56
CA GLU A 409 0.49 4.29 20.70
C GLU A 409 1.63 4.99 19.96
N THR A 410 1.39 5.43 18.74
CA THR A 410 2.46 5.81 17.83
C THR A 410 2.65 7.33 17.69
N GLY A 411 1.67 8.13 18.11
CA GLY A 411 1.65 9.58 17.94
C GLY A 411 1.35 10.08 16.52
N GLU A 412 1.18 9.18 15.55
CA GLU A 412 0.95 9.54 14.14
C GLU A 412 -0.52 9.40 13.75
N THR A 413 -0.98 10.33 12.91
CA THR A 413 -2.34 10.37 12.35
C THR A 413 -2.41 9.96 10.88
N GLY A 414 -1.28 9.58 10.28
CA GLY A 414 -1.20 9.06 8.91
C GLY A 414 -1.50 7.56 8.84
N PHE A 415 -2.40 7.15 7.94
CA PHE A 415 -2.73 5.74 7.67
C PHE A 415 -2.54 5.33 6.20
N HIS A 416 -2.03 4.13 5.98
CA HIS A 416 -2.06 3.45 4.69
C HIS A 416 -2.96 2.21 4.83
N PHE A 417 -4.08 2.20 4.12
CA PHE A 417 -4.95 1.04 4.04
C PHE A 417 -4.43 0.04 3.01
N VAL A 418 -3.94 -1.10 3.50
CA VAL A 418 -3.19 -2.12 2.74
C VAL A 418 -4.09 -3.24 2.20
N ASP A 419 -5.37 -2.94 1.97
CA ASP A 419 -6.34 -3.86 1.37
C ASP A 419 -5.91 -4.28 -0.04
N GLU A 420 -6.29 -5.49 -0.44
CA GLU A 420 -6.18 -5.96 -1.83
C GLU A 420 -7.06 -5.13 -2.77
N ALA A 421 -8.26 -4.79 -2.30
CA ALA A 421 -9.14 -3.78 -2.88
C ALA A 421 -10.10 -3.30 -1.79
N ALA A 422 -9.89 -2.08 -1.30
CA ALA A 422 -10.72 -1.51 -0.24
C ALA A 422 -12.16 -1.30 -0.76
N PRO A 423 -13.19 -1.92 -0.12
CA PRO A 423 -14.56 -1.86 -0.64
C PRO A 423 -15.19 -0.48 -0.43
N PRO A 424 -15.82 0.13 -1.46
CA PRO A 424 -16.40 1.48 -1.37
C PRO A 424 -17.38 1.64 -0.20
N ALA A 425 -18.28 0.66 -0.01
CA ALA A 425 -19.26 0.70 1.07
C ALA A 425 -18.62 0.64 2.48
N ARG A 426 -17.51 -0.10 2.63
CA ARG A 426 -16.79 -0.21 3.91
C ARG A 426 -15.99 1.07 4.19
N LEU A 427 -15.39 1.66 3.16
CA LEU A 427 -14.76 2.99 3.25
C LEU A 427 -15.77 4.08 3.62
N ALA A 428 -16.98 4.04 3.07
CA ALA A 428 -18.06 4.96 3.44
C ALA A 428 -18.44 4.84 4.92
N ASP A 429 -18.64 3.61 5.41
CA ASP A 429 -18.96 3.35 6.82
C ASP A 429 -17.82 3.82 7.76
N LEU A 430 -16.57 3.59 7.38
CA LEU A 430 -15.40 4.06 8.12
C LEU A 430 -15.30 5.59 8.13
N ALA A 431 -15.49 6.23 6.98
CA ALA A 431 -15.48 7.68 6.86
C ALA A 431 -16.54 8.34 7.77
N LEU A 432 -17.75 7.79 7.80
CA LEU A 432 -18.81 8.24 8.70
C LEU A 432 -18.42 8.04 10.17
N ALA A 433 -17.88 6.88 10.53
CA ALA A 433 -17.45 6.60 11.91
C ALA A 433 -16.35 7.57 12.38
N LEU A 434 -15.41 7.94 11.51
CA LEU A 434 -14.36 8.92 11.81
C LEU A 434 -14.93 10.33 12.00
N LEU A 435 -15.81 10.76 11.10
CA LEU A 435 -16.46 12.07 11.16
C LEU A 435 -17.37 12.21 12.38
N ASP A 436 -18.14 11.18 12.72
CA ASP A 436 -19.00 11.11 13.90
C ASP A 436 -18.18 11.29 15.19
N ARG A 437 -16.98 10.69 15.24
CA ARG A 437 -16.03 10.82 16.37
C ARG A 437 -15.22 12.12 16.33
N GLY A 438 -15.29 12.89 15.25
CA GLY A 438 -14.47 14.06 15.04
C GLY A 438 -12.97 13.76 14.96
N ARG A 439 -12.61 12.58 14.44
CA ARG A 439 -11.21 12.21 14.25
C ARG A 439 -10.65 12.81 12.97
N SER A 440 -9.48 13.42 13.09
CA SER A 440 -8.71 13.93 11.96
C SER A 440 -7.52 13.02 11.73
N ILE A 441 -7.55 12.31 10.61
CA ILE A 441 -6.44 11.50 10.11
C ILE A 441 -6.17 11.86 8.65
N SER A 442 -5.01 11.50 8.13
CA SER A 442 -4.74 11.52 6.69
C SER A 442 -4.54 10.09 6.23
N TRP A 443 -5.18 9.69 5.14
CA TRP A 443 -5.07 8.30 4.68
C TRP A 443 -5.09 8.14 3.16
N TRP A 444 -4.48 7.04 2.72
CA TRP A 444 -4.53 6.57 1.34
C TRP A 444 -4.63 5.04 1.31
N GLY A 445 -5.04 4.47 0.18
CA GLY A 445 -5.15 3.01 0.05
C GLY A 445 -5.51 2.53 -1.35
N ASN A 446 -5.49 1.20 -1.52
CA ASN A 446 -5.73 0.54 -2.80
C ASN A 446 -7.22 0.29 -3.05
N ILE A 447 -7.71 0.64 -4.23
CA ILE A 447 -9.10 0.49 -4.66
C ILE A 447 -9.20 -0.12 -6.06
N ARG A 448 -10.41 -0.56 -6.41
CA ARG A 448 -10.78 -0.88 -7.80
C ARG A 448 -11.65 0.26 -8.34
N PHE A 449 -11.35 0.75 -9.56
CA PHE A 449 -12.05 1.87 -10.19
C PHE A 449 -13.48 1.51 -10.63
N GLU A 450 -14.40 1.37 -9.67
CA GLU A 450 -15.78 0.95 -9.91
C GLU A 450 -16.81 2.06 -9.69
N GLU A 451 -18.00 1.90 -10.28
CA GLU A 451 -19.05 2.94 -10.31
C GLU A 451 -19.60 3.32 -8.94
N ALA A 452 -19.43 2.47 -7.92
CA ALA A 452 -19.83 2.77 -6.55
C ALA A 452 -19.04 3.96 -5.95
N PHE A 453 -17.87 4.30 -6.51
CA PHE A 453 -17.17 5.55 -6.19
C PHE A 453 -17.82 6.74 -6.91
N THR A 454 -18.98 7.15 -6.40
CA THR A 454 -19.71 8.33 -6.88
C THR A 454 -19.00 9.62 -6.43
N PRO A 455 -19.27 10.77 -7.09
CA PRO A 455 -18.74 12.07 -6.64
C PRO A 455 -19.03 12.39 -5.17
N ASP A 456 -20.20 11.99 -4.65
CA ASP A 456 -20.54 12.21 -3.24
C ASP A 456 -19.76 11.30 -2.31
N LEU A 457 -19.55 10.04 -2.68
CA LEU A 457 -18.69 9.16 -1.92
C LEU A 457 -17.25 9.70 -1.89
N CYS A 458 -16.69 10.11 -3.03
CA CYS A 458 -15.34 10.70 -3.06
C CYS A 458 -15.23 11.95 -2.16
N ARG A 459 -16.25 12.83 -2.13
CA ARG A 459 -16.30 13.98 -1.22
C ARG A 459 -16.38 13.58 0.25
N LEU A 460 -17.14 12.52 0.58
CA LEU A 460 -17.18 11.96 1.93
C LEU A 460 -15.80 11.42 2.35
N LEU A 461 -15.14 10.66 1.46
CA LEU A 461 -13.82 10.11 1.73
C LEU A 461 -12.79 11.23 1.96
N ALA A 462 -12.81 12.28 1.13
CA ALA A 462 -11.96 13.45 1.32
C ALA A 462 -12.20 14.12 2.68
N ALA A 463 -13.47 14.33 3.06
CA ALA A 463 -13.82 14.90 4.37
C ALA A 463 -13.34 14.05 5.55
N SER A 464 -13.25 12.72 5.39
CA SER A 464 -12.70 11.81 6.40
C SER A 464 -11.17 11.74 6.43
N GLY A 465 -10.48 12.45 5.52
CA GLY A 465 -9.03 12.48 5.45
C GLY A 465 -8.38 11.70 4.31
N CYS A 466 -9.15 11.21 3.33
CA CYS A 466 -8.57 10.58 2.14
C CYS A 466 -7.79 11.62 1.34
N ILE A 467 -6.49 11.40 1.15
CA ILE A 467 -5.63 12.30 0.35
C ILE A 467 -5.24 11.70 -0.99
N ALA A 468 -5.29 10.37 -1.11
CA ALA A 468 -4.90 9.66 -2.31
C ALA A 468 -5.52 8.26 -2.39
N VAL A 469 -5.66 7.77 -3.62
CA VAL A 469 -6.00 6.39 -3.91
C VAL A 469 -5.10 5.83 -5.01
N THR A 470 -4.80 4.55 -4.88
CA THR A 470 -4.09 3.75 -5.88
C THR A 470 -5.06 2.72 -6.43
N GLY A 471 -5.06 2.49 -7.73
CA GLY A 471 -5.99 1.51 -8.30
C GLY A 471 -5.50 0.86 -9.58
N GLY A 472 -5.84 -0.41 -9.72
CA GLY A 472 -5.56 -1.17 -10.95
C GLY A 472 -6.51 -0.74 -12.06
N MET A 473 -6.00 0.06 -13.01
CA MET A 473 -6.60 0.14 -14.34
C MET A 473 -6.17 -1.07 -15.19
N GLU A 474 -5.00 -1.63 -14.91
CA GLU A 474 -4.38 -2.77 -15.61
C GLU A 474 -4.09 -2.46 -17.07
N VAL A 475 -5.07 -2.51 -17.96
CA VAL A 475 -4.88 -2.16 -19.37
C VAL A 475 -5.89 -1.12 -19.77
N ALA A 476 -5.43 -0.09 -20.49
CA ALA A 476 -6.33 0.87 -21.10
C ALA A 476 -6.91 0.31 -22.41
N SER A 477 -7.58 -0.84 -22.37
CA SER A 477 -8.27 -1.47 -23.51
C SER A 477 -9.47 -2.26 -23.02
N ASP A 478 -10.70 -1.87 -23.42
CA ASP A 478 -11.93 -2.52 -22.95
C ASP A 478 -11.99 -4.02 -23.34
N ARG A 479 -11.38 -4.41 -24.47
CA ARG A 479 -11.27 -5.81 -24.88
C ARG A 479 -10.43 -6.62 -23.88
N LEU A 480 -9.25 -6.08 -23.52
CA LEU A 480 -8.34 -6.75 -22.59
C LEU A 480 -8.88 -6.73 -21.16
N LEU A 481 -9.54 -5.65 -20.74
CA LEU A 481 -10.24 -5.58 -19.45
C LEU A 481 -11.35 -6.64 -19.32
N ALA A 482 -12.05 -6.94 -20.42
CA ALA A 482 -13.04 -8.01 -20.46
C ALA A 482 -12.36 -9.39 -20.35
N LEU A 483 -11.27 -9.64 -21.08
CA LEU A 483 -10.48 -10.88 -20.99
C LEU A 483 -9.84 -11.07 -19.60
N MET A 484 -9.48 -9.98 -18.94
CA MET A 484 -8.98 -9.97 -17.57
C MET A 484 -10.06 -10.25 -16.52
N GLU A 485 -11.34 -10.25 -16.91
CA GLU A 485 -12.49 -10.20 -15.99
C GLU A 485 -12.36 -9.06 -14.95
N LYS A 486 -11.81 -7.90 -15.35
CA LYS A 486 -11.64 -6.77 -14.44
C LYS A 486 -12.97 -6.13 -14.08
N GLY A 487 -13.98 -6.23 -14.95
CA GLY A 487 -15.34 -5.73 -14.76
C GLY A 487 -15.46 -4.20 -14.76
N ILE A 488 -14.54 -3.51 -15.45
CA ILE A 488 -14.51 -2.06 -15.62
C ILE A 488 -14.23 -1.72 -17.10
N THR A 489 -14.47 -0.47 -17.48
CA THR A 489 -14.15 0.10 -18.80
C THR A 489 -13.29 1.35 -18.63
N VAL A 490 -12.54 1.73 -19.68
CA VAL A 490 -11.72 2.95 -19.67
C VAL A 490 -12.55 4.19 -19.36
N ALA A 491 -13.77 4.27 -19.90
CA ALA A 491 -14.68 5.38 -19.63
C ALA A 491 -15.16 5.42 -18.17
N GLN A 492 -15.39 4.26 -17.53
CA GLN A 492 -15.71 4.19 -16.10
C GLN A 492 -14.52 4.65 -15.25
N VAL A 493 -13.32 4.16 -15.55
CA VAL A 493 -12.09 4.58 -14.85
C VAL A 493 -11.91 6.09 -14.93
N ALA A 494 -12.06 6.68 -16.12
CA ALA A 494 -11.94 8.13 -16.30
C ALA A 494 -12.93 8.91 -15.40
N ARG A 495 -14.19 8.46 -15.30
CA ARG A 495 -15.21 9.11 -14.46
C ARG A 495 -14.91 8.98 -12.97
N VAL A 496 -14.51 7.80 -12.51
CA VAL A 496 -14.18 7.55 -11.10
C VAL A 496 -12.93 8.34 -10.70
N ALA A 497 -11.88 8.30 -11.51
CA ALA A 497 -10.66 9.07 -11.29
C ALA A 497 -10.93 10.59 -11.29
N HIS A 498 -11.84 11.04 -12.15
CA HIS A 498 -12.31 12.43 -12.13
C HIS A 498 -13.05 12.77 -10.83
N ALA A 499 -13.94 11.90 -10.34
CA ALA A 499 -14.65 12.11 -9.08
C ALA A 499 -13.69 12.23 -7.87
N PHE A 500 -12.65 11.41 -7.81
CA PHE A 500 -11.58 11.53 -6.82
C PHE A 500 -10.84 12.87 -6.96
N THR A 501 -10.36 13.20 -8.16
CA THR A 501 -9.61 14.45 -8.39
C THR A 501 -10.45 15.69 -8.06
N GLN A 502 -11.74 15.71 -8.41
CA GLN A 502 -12.65 16.81 -8.06
C GLN A 502 -12.88 16.95 -6.55
N ALA A 503 -12.73 15.86 -5.79
CA ALA A 503 -12.76 15.89 -4.33
C ALA A 503 -11.40 16.27 -3.71
N GLY A 504 -10.37 16.57 -4.52
CA GLY A 504 -9.02 16.86 -4.04
C GLY A 504 -8.19 15.62 -3.69
N ILE A 505 -8.66 14.43 -4.06
CA ILE A 505 -7.97 13.16 -3.81
C ILE A 505 -7.08 12.84 -5.02
N LEU A 506 -5.80 12.62 -4.77
CA LEU A 506 -4.86 12.25 -5.81
C LEU A 506 -5.06 10.79 -6.27
N VAL A 507 -4.79 10.50 -7.53
CA VAL A 507 -5.04 9.19 -8.16
C VAL A 507 -3.78 8.65 -8.81
N HIS A 508 -3.42 7.42 -8.45
CA HIS A 508 -2.37 6.64 -9.08
C HIS A 508 -2.96 5.42 -9.79
N ALA A 509 -2.60 5.21 -11.05
CA ALA A 509 -3.05 4.09 -11.85
C ALA A 509 -1.95 3.02 -12.01
N TYR A 510 -2.20 1.81 -11.51
CA TYR A 510 -1.40 0.64 -11.88
C TYR A 510 -1.82 0.15 -13.26
N LEU A 511 -0.80 -0.03 -14.11
CA LEU A 511 -0.91 -0.42 -15.50
C LEU A 511 -0.04 -1.65 -15.76
N MET A 512 -0.43 -2.41 -16.77
CA MET A 512 0.13 -3.68 -17.18
C MET A 512 0.21 -3.70 -18.71
N TYR A 513 1.31 -4.20 -19.25
CA TYR A 513 1.47 -4.44 -20.69
C TYR A 513 2.04 -5.84 -20.95
N GLY A 514 1.73 -6.38 -22.13
CA GLY A 514 2.07 -7.75 -22.52
C GLY A 514 1.09 -8.79 -21.96
N PHE A 515 -0.16 -8.40 -21.68
CA PHE A 515 -1.19 -9.37 -21.28
C PHE A 515 -1.53 -10.31 -22.47
N PRO A 516 -1.99 -11.56 -22.24
CA PRO A 516 -2.34 -12.47 -23.33
C PRO A 516 -3.22 -11.84 -24.41
N THR A 517 -2.82 -12.07 -25.66
CA THR A 517 -3.41 -11.56 -26.90
C THR A 517 -3.27 -10.05 -27.11
N GLU A 518 -2.50 -9.32 -26.29
CA GLU A 518 -2.26 -7.89 -26.48
C GLU A 518 -1.36 -7.64 -27.70
N THR A 519 -1.84 -6.84 -28.65
CA THR A 519 -1.06 -6.49 -29.83
C THR A 519 -0.19 -5.25 -29.61
N ALA A 520 0.88 -5.11 -30.39
CA ALA A 520 1.70 -3.89 -30.42
C ALA A 520 0.88 -2.61 -30.64
N ALA A 521 -0.17 -2.68 -31.47
CA ALA A 521 -1.08 -1.56 -31.70
C ALA A 521 -1.86 -1.21 -30.42
N GLU A 522 -2.37 -2.21 -29.69
CA GLU A 522 -3.09 -1.99 -28.43
C GLU A 522 -2.20 -1.43 -27.33
N THR A 523 -0.92 -1.80 -27.26
CA THR A 523 0.02 -1.19 -26.32
C THR A 523 0.16 0.32 -26.59
N VAL A 524 0.31 0.72 -27.86
CA VAL A 524 0.40 2.14 -28.26
C VAL A 524 -0.90 2.87 -28.02
N GLU A 525 -2.05 2.25 -28.33
CA GLU A 525 -3.35 2.85 -28.07
C GLU A 525 -3.65 2.98 -26.58
N SER A 526 -3.21 2.03 -25.76
CA SER A 526 -3.31 2.10 -24.31
C SER A 526 -2.50 3.30 -23.78
N LEU A 527 -1.29 3.52 -24.30
CA LEU A 527 -0.50 4.72 -23.97
C LEU A 527 -1.22 6.01 -24.39
N GLU A 528 -1.86 6.05 -25.56
CA GLU A 528 -2.65 7.21 -26.01
C GLU A 528 -3.85 7.50 -25.10
N ARG A 529 -4.57 6.48 -24.63
CA ARG A 529 -5.65 6.65 -23.65
C ARG A 529 -5.11 7.17 -22.32
N VAL A 530 -3.98 6.64 -21.85
CA VAL A 530 -3.31 7.14 -20.64
C VAL A 530 -2.85 8.59 -20.79
N ARG A 531 -2.29 8.97 -21.95
CA ARG A 531 -1.96 10.37 -22.26
C ARG A 531 -3.18 11.27 -22.14
N GLN A 532 -4.35 10.86 -22.66
CA GLN A 532 -5.59 11.62 -22.52
C GLN A 532 -6.04 11.76 -21.06
N LEU A 533 -5.87 10.73 -20.21
CA LEU A 533 -6.17 10.80 -18.79
C LEU A 533 -5.29 11.84 -18.07
N PHE A 534 -3.97 11.84 -18.34
CA PHE A 534 -3.06 12.88 -17.83
C PHE A 534 -3.42 14.28 -18.37
N ALA A 535 -3.73 14.38 -19.66
CA ALA A 535 -4.12 15.66 -20.28
C ALA A 535 -5.44 16.23 -19.71
N ALA A 536 -6.36 15.35 -19.29
CA ALA A 536 -7.59 15.74 -18.60
C ALA A 536 -7.38 16.00 -17.09
N GLY A 537 -6.19 15.74 -16.55
CA GLY A 537 -5.84 15.91 -15.15
C GLY A 537 -6.54 14.95 -14.19
N VAL A 538 -7.09 13.83 -14.68
CA VAL A 538 -7.85 12.88 -13.84
C VAL A 538 -6.98 11.86 -13.11
N ILE A 539 -5.70 11.75 -13.47
CA ILE A 539 -4.69 10.97 -12.77
C ILE A 539 -3.43 11.82 -12.57
N GLN A 540 -2.73 11.63 -11.46
CA GLN A 540 -1.51 12.36 -11.13
C GLN A 540 -0.25 11.49 -11.22
N SER A 541 -0.42 10.17 -11.22
CA SER A 541 0.67 9.23 -11.43
C SER A 541 0.14 7.93 -12.04
N ALA A 542 1.04 7.20 -12.70
CA ALA A 542 0.79 5.85 -13.16
C ALA A 542 2.09 5.05 -13.17
N PHE A 543 2.00 3.73 -13.24
CA PHE A 543 3.17 2.87 -13.39
C PHE A 543 2.84 1.65 -14.26
N TRP A 544 3.73 1.31 -15.20
CA TRP A 544 3.61 0.12 -16.05
C TRP A 544 4.44 -1.04 -15.53
N HIS A 545 3.78 -2.15 -15.21
CA HIS A 545 4.42 -3.44 -15.00
C HIS A 545 4.30 -4.30 -16.26
N ARG A 546 5.34 -5.09 -16.57
CA ARG A 546 5.20 -6.16 -17.56
C ARG A 546 4.35 -7.27 -16.95
N PHE A 547 3.40 -7.79 -17.71
CA PHE A 547 2.63 -8.97 -17.29
C PHE A 547 3.54 -10.19 -17.14
N THR A 548 3.33 -10.92 -16.04
CA THR A 548 3.89 -12.24 -15.79
C THR A 548 2.75 -13.16 -15.39
N ALA A 549 2.66 -14.34 -16.00
CA ALA A 549 1.69 -15.34 -15.59
C ALA A 549 2.16 -15.98 -14.29
N THR A 550 1.38 -15.89 -13.22
CA THR A 550 1.69 -16.55 -11.95
C THR A 550 1.06 -17.95 -11.92
N ARG A 551 1.70 -18.89 -11.22
CA ARG A 551 1.27 -20.30 -11.11
C ARG A 551 -0.14 -20.47 -10.56
N HIS A 552 -0.59 -19.54 -9.71
CA HIS A 552 -1.86 -19.66 -8.99
C HIS A 552 -2.97 -18.79 -9.60
N SER A 553 -2.66 -17.97 -10.61
CA SER A 553 -3.66 -17.20 -11.35
C SER A 553 -4.46 -18.07 -12.32
N PRO A 554 -5.71 -17.70 -12.65
CA PRO A 554 -6.47 -18.36 -13.71
C PRO A 554 -5.72 -18.46 -15.05
N VAL A 555 -4.94 -17.43 -15.42
CA VAL A 555 -4.08 -17.47 -16.63
C VAL A 555 -3.00 -18.54 -16.50
N GLY A 556 -2.33 -18.66 -15.36
CA GLY A 556 -1.31 -19.70 -15.15
C GLY A 556 -1.86 -21.12 -15.01
N LEU A 557 -3.06 -21.27 -14.45
CA LEU A 557 -3.73 -22.56 -14.29
C LEU A 557 -4.36 -23.07 -15.59
N HIS A 558 -4.85 -22.16 -16.43
CA HIS A 558 -5.56 -22.48 -17.67
C HIS A 558 -5.01 -21.69 -18.87
N PRO A 559 -3.72 -21.81 -19.21
CA PRO A 559 -3.05 -21.00 -20.23
C PRO A 559 -3.71 -21.09 -21.62
N ASP A 560 -4.21 -22.26 -22.01
CA ASP A 560 -4.88 -22.50 -23.29
C ASP A 560 -6.15 -21.63 -23.45
N ALA A 561 -6.87 -21.36 -22.35
CA ALA A 561 -8.07 -20.51 -22.38
C ALA A 561 -7.76 -19.05 -22.72
N TYR A 562 -6.50 -18.63 -22.55
CA TYR A 562 -6.01 -17.29 -22.86
C TYR A 562 -5.11 -17.26 -24.10
N GLY A 563 -4.98 -18.39 -24.81
CA GLY A 563 -4.19 -18.47 -26.05
C GLY A 563 -2.68 -18.43 -25.84
N ILE A 564 -2.20 -18.67 -24.62
CA ILE A 564 -0.75 -18.71 -24.32
C ILE A 564 -0.28 -20.12 -24.05
N ARG A 565 1.03 -20.34 -24.18
CA ARG A 565 1.68 -21.61 -23.82
C ARG A 565 2.79 -21.34 -22.81
N ILE A 566 2.73 -22.00 -21.66
CA ILE A 566 3.81 -21.95 -20.66
C ILE A 566 5.02 -22.69 -21.21
N THR A 567 6.19 -22.03 -21.22
CA THR A 567 7.46 -22.58 -21.70
C THR A 567 8.49 -22.77 -20.61
N GLY A 568 8.25 -22.24 -19.41
CA GLY A 568 9.12 -22.47 -18.27
C GLY A 568 8.81 -21.53 -17.11
N PRO A 569 9.68 -21.48 -16.09
CA PRO A 569 10.72 -22.48 -15.85
C PRO A 569 10.10 -23.88 -15.59
N SER A 570 10.87 -24.95 -15.81
CA SER A 570 10.41 -26.30 -15.40
C SER A 570 10.25 -26.35 -13.88
N PRO A 571 9.19 -26.97 -13.33
CA PRO A 571 9.01 -27.09 -11.89
C PRO A 571 10.23 -27.73 -11.23
N GLY A 572 10.74 -27.09 -10.18
CA GLY A 572 11.80 -27.63 -9.33
C GLY A 572 11.32 -27.86 -7.90
N ALA A 573 12.24 -28.20 -7.00
CA ALA A 573 11.94 -28.54 -5.61
C ALA A 573 11.78 -27.31 -4.69
N PHE A 574 12.13 -26.11 -5.15
CA PHE A 574 12.18 -24.91 -4.30
C PHE A 574 11.02 -23.94 -4.53
N ALA A 575 11.22 -22.88 -5.33
CA ALA A 575 10.20 -21.87 -5.63
C ALA A 575 9.55 -22.11 -6.99
N ASN A 576 8.24 -21.87 -7.10
CA ASN A 576 7.50 -22.06 -8.34
C ASN A 576 6.29 -21.13 -8.39
N ASN A 577 6.46 -19.95 -9.00
CA ASN A 577 5.38 -18.98 -9.16
C ASN A 577 5.38 -18.32 -10.54
N ASP A 578 6.42 -17.57 -10.87
CA ASP A 578 6.48 -16.81 -12.13
C ASP A 578 6.72 -17.74 -13.31
N LEU A 579 5.79 -17.72 -14.28
CA LEU A 579 5.82 -18.56 -15.47
C LEU A 579 6.18 -17.74 -16.70
N ILE A 580 7.19 -18.21 -17.42
CA ILE A 580 7.54 -17.80 -18.77
C ILE A 580 6.53 -18.42 -19.72
N HIS A 581 5.93 -17.57 -20.57
CA HIS A 581 4.94 -17.98 -21.54
C HIS A 581 5.28 -17.44 -22.93
N LEU A 582 4.81 -18.15 -23.94
CA LEU A 582 4.72 -17.69 -25.32
C LEU A 582 3.28 -17.30 -25.61
N ASP A 583 3.12 -16.18 -26.27
CA ASP A 583 1.84 -15.70 -26.78
C ASP A 583 1.90 -15.62 -28.32
N PRO A 584 1.41 -16.65 -29.04
CA PRO A 584 1.44 -16.66 -30.50
C PRO A 584 0.51 -15.61 -31.15
N ALA A 585 -0.48 -15.11 -30.40
CA ALA A 585 -1.47 -14.16 -30.91
C ALA A 585 -1.16 -12.70 -30.52
N GLY A 586 -0.40 -12.49 -29.44
CA GLY A 586 0.07 -11.19 -28.98
C GLY A 586 1.33 -10.69 -29.70
N GLY A 587 1.68 -9.43 -29.45
CA GLY A 587 2.97 -8.85 -29.85
C GLY A 587 4.08 -9.15 -28.82
N ASP A 588 5.35 -9.04 -29.22
CA ASP A 588 6.46 -9.07 -28.26
C ASP A 588 6.42 -7.80 -27.39
N PRO A 589 6.19 -7.91 -26.06
CA PRO A 589 6.12 -6.74 -25.19
C PRO A 589 7.51 -6.19 -24.81
N THR A 590 8.58 -6.96 -25.02
CA THR A 590 9.94 -6.65 -24.58
C THR A 590 10.44 -5.24 -24.98
N PRO A 591 10.26 -4.77 -26.23
CA PRO A 591 10.78 -3.45 -26.63
C PRO A 591 9.95 -2.26 -26.09
N PHE A 592 8.76 -2.47 -25.52
CA PHE A 592 7.86 -1.37 -25.14
C PHE A 592 8.17 -0.75 -23.77
N GLY A 593 8.70 -1.52 -22.83
CA GLY A 593 8.90 -1.09 -21.44
C GLY A 593 9.63 0.25 -21.27
N PRO A 594 10.82 0.45 -21.89
CA PRO A 594 11.55 1.71 -21.78
C PRO A 594 10.77 2.93 -22.30
N GLY A 595 10.08 2.78 -23.43
CA GLY A 595 9.27 3.86 -24.02
C GLY A 595 8.06 4.21 -23.17
N LEU A 596 7.36 3.20 -22.63
CA LEU A 596 6.24 3.38 -21.70
C LEU A 596 6.67 4.11 -20.43
N ALA A 597 7.78 3.69 -19.81
CA ALA A 597 8.32 4.33 -18.60
C ALA A 597 8.69 5.80 -18.86
N LYS A 598 9.41 6.06 -19.97
CA LYS A 598 9.78 7.41 -20.39
C LYS A 598 8.57 8.30 -20.64
N ALA A 599 7.53 7.78 -21.29
CA ALA A 599 6.29 8.50 -21.55
C ALA A 599 5.59 8.91 -20.25
N ILE A 600 5.39 7.96 -19.32
CA ILE A 600 4.71 8.22 -18.04
C ILE A 600 5.49 9.23 -17.19
N TYR A 601 6.81 9.10 -17.10
CA TYR A 601 7.65 10.08 -16.42
C TYR A 601 7.41 11.50 -16.97
N ASN A 602 7.38 11.67 -18.29
CA ASN A 602 7.12 12.97 -18.91
C ASN A 602 5.67 13.46 -18.68
N TYR A 603 4.68 12.56 -18.75
CA TYR A 603 3.27 12.91 -18.54
C TYR A 603 2.98 13.37 -17.11
N MET A 604 3.62 12.76 -16.10
CA MET A 604 3.55 13.23 -14.71
C MET A 604 4.06 14.66 -14.52
N HIS A 605 4.95 15.13 -15.42
CA HIS A 605 5.47 16.51 -15.43
C HIS A 605 4.73 17.43 -16.40
N GLY A 606 3.63 16.99 -17.00
CA GLY A 606 2.87 17.76 -17.99
C GLY A 606 3.55 17.91 -19.35
N VAL A 607 4.65 17.19 -19.60
CA VAL A 607 5.46 17.30 -20.81
C VAL A 607 4.87 16.47 -21.93
N ALA A 608 4.90 17.01 -23.15
CA ALA A 608 4.51 16.32 -24.39
C ALA A 608 3.08 15.72 -24.38
N LEU A 609 2.17 16.25 -23.56
CA LEU A 609 0.76 15.84 -23.50
C LEU A 609 -0.03 16.15 -24.79
N LYS A 610 0.52 16.86 -25.77
CA LYS A 610 -0.09 17.08 -27.09
C LYS A 610 0.66 16.37 -28.23
N ALA A 611 1.75 15.67 -27.92
CA ALA A 611 2.58 15.02 -28.91
C ALA A 611 2.03 13.64 -29.30
N ASP A 612 2.39 13.17 -30.49
CA ASP A 612 2.15 11.79 -30.92
C ASP A 612 2.89 10.82 -29.99
N VAL A 613 2.17 9.85 -29.42
CA VAL A 613 2.72 8.89 -28.45
C VAL A 613 3.83 8.00 -29.01
N ARG A 614 3.90 7.84 -30.34
CA ARG A 614 4.91 6.99 -30.98
C ARG A 614 6.33 7.52 -30.81
N ARG A 615 6.50 8.81 -30.51
CA ARG A 615 7.80 9.45 -30.28
C ARG A 615 8.62 8.84 -29.14
N TRP A 616 7.98 8.06 -28.27
CA TRP A 616 8.61 7.44 -27.11
C TRP A 616 9.27 6.10 -27.44
N PHE A 617 9.11 5.62 -28.67
CA PHE A 617 9.64 4.34 -29.13
C PHE A 617 10.61 4.55 -30.28
N ASP A 618 11.75 3.86 -30.25
CA ASP A 618 12.82 3.98 -31.24
C ASP A 618 12.63 3.04 -32.45
N PHE A 619 11.42 2.49 -32.62
CA PHE A 619 11.07 1.53 -33.67
C PHE A 619 9.71 1.89 -34.30
N PRO A 620 9.48 1.49 -35.58
CA PRO A 620 8.28 1.92 -36.30
C PRO A 620 7.00 1.30 -35.71
N LEU A 621 6.00 2.15 -35.49
CA LEU A 621 4.71 1.77 -34.90
C LEU A 621 3.52 2.39 -35.66
N PRO A 622 2.38 1.67 -35.73
CA PRO A 622 1.17 2.20 -36.35
C PRO A 622 0.62 3.39 -35.56
N LYS A 623 0.03 4.36 -36.25
CA LYS A 623 -0.65 5.49 -35.60
C LYS A 623 -1.84 4.95 -34.78
N PRO A 624 -2.01 5.36 -33.51
CA PRO A 624 -3.13 4.90 -32.68
C PRO A 624 -4.47 5.30 -33.29
N LYS A 625 -5.48 4.42 -33.21
CA LYS A 625 -6.84 4.68 -33.71
C LYS A 625 -7.79 5.18 -32.62
N VAL A 626 -7.25 5.71 -31.52
CA VAL A 626 -8.03 6.24 -30.40
C VAL A 626 -8.59 7.63 -30.75
N PRO A 627 -9.91 7.87 -30.62
CA PRO A 627 -10.49 9.20 -30.79
C PRO A 627 -9.86 10.21 -29.83
N ALA A 628 -9.53 11.41 -30.32
CA ALA A 628 -8.88 12.45 -29.51
C ALA A 628 -9.77 12.98 -28.37
N ASP A 629 -11.09 12.78 -28.46
CA ASP A 629 -12.11 13.20 -27.51
C ASP A 629 -12.62 12.05 -26.62
N LEU A 630 -11.98 10.88 -26.63
CA LEU A 630 -12.43 9.70 -25.86
C LEU A 630 -12.63 10.04 -24.36
N VAL A 631 -11.61 10.59 -23.70
CA VAL A 631 -11.70 10.96 -22.28
C VAL A 631 -12.64 12.17 -22.09
N PRO A 632 -12.53 13.29 -22.84
CA PRO A 632 -13.50 14.39 -22.75
C PRO A 632 -14.96 13.95 -22.87
N LYS A 633 -15.27 13.03 -23.80
CA LYS A 633 -16.61 12.48 -23.99
C LYS A 633 -17.05 11.60 -22.82
N ALA A 634 -16.14 10.85 -22.21
CA ALA A 634 -16.42 10.06 -21.01
C ALA A 634 -16.73 10.94 -19.78
N LEU A 635 -16.14 12.14 -19.71
CA LEU A 635 -16.31 13.11 -18.64
C LEU A 635 -17.49 14.07 -18.86
N ALA A 636 -18.14 14.03 -20.02
CA ALA A 636 -19.26 14.91 -20.33
C ALA A 636 -20.39 14.76 -19.29
N PRO A 637 -21.04 15.87 -18.88
CA PRO A 637 -22.14 15.82 -17.93
C PRO A 637 -23.24 14.88 -18.40
N ARG A 638 -23.61 13.90 -17.56
CA ARG A 638 -24.76 13.03 -17.79
C ARG A 638 -26.00 13.65 -17.16
N SER A 639 -27.17 13.35 -17.74
CA SER A 639 -28.44 13.68 -17.10
C SER A 639 -28.45 13.11 -15.69
N LEU A 640 -28.77 13.94 -14.70
CA LEU A 640 -29.10 13.46 -13.36
C LEU A 640 -30.25 12.47 -13.54
N GLY A 641 -30.02 11.20 -13.19
CA GLY A 641 -31.08 10.19 -13.17
C GLY A 641 -32.19 10.59 -12.19
N GLU A 642 -33.26 9.80 -12.15
CA GLU A 642 -34.25 9.95 -11.08
C GLU A 642 -33.57 9.83 -9.71
N MET A 643 -33.98 10.68 -8.77
CA MET A 643 -33.43 10.66 -7.43
C MET A 643 -33.91 9.42 -6.69
N ASP A 644 -32.98 8.57 -6.28
CA ASP A 644 -33.31 7.39 -5.47
C ASP A 644 -33.83 7.85 -4.09
N PRO A 645 -35.08 7.50 -3.73
CA PRO A 645 -35.66 7.82 -2.42
C PRO A 645 -34.90 7.20 -1.24
N GLU A 646 -34.09 6.16 -1.47
CA GLU A 646 -33.33 5.47 -0.43
C GLU A 646 -31.94 6.09 -0.19
N HIS A 647 -31.55 7.11 -0.96
CA HIS A 647 -30.33 7.85 -0.70
C HIS A 647 -30.30 8.41 0.71
N ARG A 648 -29.15 8.25 1.37
CA ARG A 648 -28.90 8.74 2.72
C ARG A 648 -28.24 10.11 2.67
N LEU A 649 -28.76 11.05 3.47
CA LEU A 649 -28.33 12.44 3.49
C LEU A 649 -27.19 12.65 4.48
N VAL A 650 -26.11 13.29 4.03
CA VAL A 650 -24.99 13.71 4.88
C VAL A 650 -24.66 15.17 4.61
N TRP A 651 -24.63 15.99 5.66
CA TRP A 651 -24.21 17.39 5.58
C TRP A 651 -22.80 17.54 6.15
N LEU A 652 -21.85 17.92 5.29
CA LEU A 652 -20.44 18.14 5.66
C LEU A 652 -20.15 19.57 6.13
N GLY A 653 -21.06 20.52 5.91
CA GLY A 653 -20.85 21.93 6.25
C GLY A 653 -21.12 22.26 7.73
N GLY A 654 -20.96 23.56 8.04
CA GLY A 654 -21.23 24.10 9.38
C GLY A 654 -22.70 24.06 9.78
N ILE A 655 -23.03 24.58 10.97
CA ILE A 655 -24.43 24.70 11.42
C ILE A 655 -25.15 25.69 10.49
N PRO A 656 -26.22 25.30 9.78
CA PRO A 656 -26.97 26.20 8.93
C PRO A 656 -27.74 27.24 9.77
N LEU A 657 -27.77 28.48 9.30
CA LEU A 657 -28.49 29.58 9.95
C LEU A 657 -29.59 30.10 9.04
N ILE A 658 -30.62 30.72 9.62
CA ILE A 658 -31.67 31.39 8.87
C ILE A 658 -31.85 32.83 9.34
N GLU A 659 -31.96 33.76 8.41
CA GLU A 659 -32.18 35.19 8.69
C GLU A 659 -33.35 35.76 7.87
N PRO A 660 -34.16 36.67 8.43
CA PRO A 660 -35.20 37.37 7.68
C PRO A 660 -34.61 38.15 6.50
N TYR A 661 -35.16 37.96 5.31
CA TYR A 661 -34.74 38.68 4.11
C TYR A 661 -35.93 39.42 3.46
N SER A 662 -35.96 40.75 3.57
CA SER A 662 -37.05 41.57 3.04
C SER A 662 -36.79 41.99 1.59
N GLN A 663 -37.73 41.68 0.69
CA GLN A 663 -37.84 42.31 -0.62
C GLN A 663 -39.26 42.83 -0.86
N LYS A 664 -39.39 43.80 -1.78
CA LYS A 664 -40.65 44.47 -2.18
C LYS A 664 -41.74 43.52 -2.72
N LYS A 665 -41.44 42.23 -2.97
CA LYS A 665 -42.42 41.19 -3.36
C LYS A 665 -42.12 39.86 -2.64
N GLY A 666 -42.88 39.56 -1.59
CA GLY A 666 -42.88 38.27 -0.88
C GLY A 666 -41.87 38.18 0.28
N ARG A 667 -42.29 37.58 1.40
CA ARG A 667 -41.44 37.33 2.58
C ARG A 667 -40.56 36.11 2.28
N ARG A 668 -39.24 36.32 2.10
CA ARG A 668 -38.25 35.25 1.90
C ARG A 668 -37.35 35.16 3.14
N ILE A 669 -36.72 34.00 3.33
CA ILE A 669 -35.70 33.77 4.35
C ILE A 669 -34.39 33.45 3.65
N ALA A 670 -33.29 34.02 4.15
CA ALA A 670 -31.94 33.67 3.75
C ALA A 670 -31.49 32.46 4.58
N LEU A 671 -31.30 31.31 3.94
CA LEU A 671 -30.58 30.17 4.49
C LEU A 671 -29.09 30.41 4.27
N ILE A 672 -28.36 30.63 5.36
CA ILE A 672 -26.92 30.87 5.37
C ILE A 672 -26.23 29.54 5.69
N LEU A 673 -25.36 29.10 4.80
CA LEU A 673 -24.54 27.92 4.97
C LEU A 673 -23.10 28.38 5.21
N PRO A 674 -22.60 28.29 6.46
CA PRO A 674 -21.24 28.71 6.75
C PRO A 674 -20.24 27.90 5.94
N GLY A 675 -19.44 28.61 5.13
CA GLY A 675 -18.37 28.02 4.33
C GLY A 675 -17.01 28.18 5.00
N TRP A 676 -15.97 27.62 4.37
CA TRP A 676 -14.59 27.72 4.87
C TRP A 676 -13.97 29.09 4.57
N GLU A 677 -14.31 29.69 3.43
CA GLU A 677 -13.81 31.00 2.98
C GLU A 677 -14.94 32.03 2.95
N GLU A 678 -16.10 31.65 2.43
CA GLU A 678 -17.28 32.51 2.30
C GLU A 678 -18.57 31.76 2.60
N ASP A 679 -19.55 32.46 3.16
CA ASP A 679 -20.88 31.90 3.43
C ASP A 679 -21.71 31.78 2.15
N LEU A 680 -22.37 30.64 1.95
CA LEU A 680 -23.31 30.47 0.84
C LEU A 680 -24.73 30.84 1.29
N ILE A 681 -25.31 31.85 0.64
CA ILE A 681 -26.67 32.31 0.95
C ILE A 681 -27.67 31.81 -0.10
N ILE A 682 -28.65 31.02 0.32
CA ILE A 682 -29.76 30.52 -0.50
C ILE A 682 -31.07 31.17 -0.03
N ARG A 683 -31.82 31.77 -0.95
CA ARG A 683 -33.08 32.45 -0.64
C ARG A 683 -34.25 31.50 -0.90
N LEU A 684 -35.04 31.25 0.13
CA LEU A 684 -36.14 30.28 0.10
C LEU A 684 -37.42 30.88 0.69
N SER A 685 -38.56 30.25 0.45
CA SER A 685 -39.77 30.57 1.22
C SER A 685 -39.56 30.15 2.69
N PRO A 686 -40.21 30.83 3.65
CA PRO A 686 -40.02 30.54 5.08
C PRO A 686 -40.13 29.05 5.46
N PRO A 687 -41.19 28.30 5.06
CA PRO A 687 -41.30 26.90 5.45
C PRO A 687 -40.19 26.02 4.86
N VAL A 688 -39.76 26.29 3.62
CA VAL A 688 -38.68 25.52 2.99
C VAL A 688 -37.32 25.84 3.61
N ALA A 689 -37.08 27.09 4.00
CA ALA A 689 -35.84 27.48 4.69
C ALA A 689 -35.70 26.79 6.05
N GLU A 690 -36.77 26.74 6.84
CA GLU A 690 -36.81 26.07 8.14
C GLU A 690 -36.61 24.56 8.01
N TRP A 691 -37.28 23.94 7.04
CA TRP A 691 -37.09 22.51 6.72
C TRP A 691 -35.66 22.22 6.29
N CYS A 692 -35.07 23.00 5.39
CA CYS A 692 -33.67 22.82 4.97
C CYS A 692 -32.71 22.95 6.16
N ARG A 693 -32.89 23.96 7.03
CA ARG A 693 -32.04 24.14 8.22
C ARG A 693 -32.10 22.92 9.14
N ASP A 694 -33.30 22.43 9.47
CA ASP A 694 -33.47 21.24 10.33
C ASP A 694 -32.86 19.98 9.69
N LEU A 695 -33.17 19.75 8.42
CA LEU A 695 -32.68 18.60 7.66
C LEU A 695 -31.15 18.56 7.65
N LEU A 696 -30.51 19.68 7.30
CA LEU A 696 -29.06 19.79 7.24
C LEU A 696 -28.44 19.60 8.63
N ASP A 697 -29.01 20.21 9.68
CA ASP A 697 -28.48 20.10 11.03
C ASP A 697 -28.48 18.66 11.55
N ARG A 698 -29.59 17.94 11.33
CA ARG A 698 -29.76 16.51 11.69
C ARG A 698 -28.95 15.56 10.82
N SER A 699 -28.61 15.96 9.60
CA SER A 699 -27.81 15.17 8.66
C SER A 699 -26.29 15.32 8.88
N ARG A 700 -25.85 16.11 9.86
CA ARG A 700 -24.42 16.22 10.20
C ARG A 700 -23.94 14.96 10.91
N PRO A 701 -22.78 14.38 10.54
CA PRO A 701 -22.19 13.24 11.22
C PRO A 701 -22.18 13.39 12.76
N ARG A 702 -21.57 14.46 13.27
CA ARG A 702 -21.47 14.72 14.72
C ARG A 702 -22.81 14.95 15.42
N ALA A 703 -23.83 15.43 14.73
CA ALA A 703 -25.14 15.69 15.34
C ALA A 703 -25.93 14.39 15.60
N ARG A 704 -25.62 13.32 14.85
CA ARG A 704 -26.36 12.06 14.91
C ARG A 704 -26.18 11.30 16.21
N LYS A 705 -25.04 11.45 16.91
CA LYS A 705 -24.70 10.66 18.12
C LYS A 705 -24.94 9.14 17.93
N GLY A 706 -24.61 8.63 16.74
CA GLY A 706 -24.80 7.22 16.37
C GLY A 706 -26.19 6.85 15.81
N ALA A 707 -27.13 7.79 15.69
CA ALA A 707 -28.41 7.56 15.02
C ALA A 707 -28.21 7.22 13.52
N PRO A 708 -29.12 6.46 12.87
CA PRO A 708 -29.07 6.20 11.44
C PRO A 708 -29.05 7.49 10.60
N LEU A 709 -28.52 7.41 9.38
CA LEU A 709 -28.64 8.49 8.40
C LEU A 709 -30.09 8.65 7.94
N ILE A 710 -30.52 9.89 7.74
CA ILE A 710 -31.85 10.22 7.22
C ILE A 710 -31.92 9.82 5.75
N ARG A 711 -32.95 9.08 5.35
CA ARG A 711 -33.22 8.79 3.94
C ARG A 711 -33.95 9.95 3.28
N LEU A 712 -33.75 10.11 1.97
CA LEU A 712 -34.46 11.13 1.20
C LEU A 712 -35.99 10.96 1.27
N SER A 713 -36.47 9.71 1.28
CA SER A 713 -37.89 9.40 1.48
C SER A 713 -38.43 9.84 2.83
N GLU A 714 -37.64 9.71 3.89
CA GLU A 714 -37.98 10.18 5.24
C GLU A 714 -38.01 11.71 5.29
N ALA A 715 -36.97 12.36 4.74
CA ALA A 715 -36.91 13.82 4.64
C ALA A 715 -38.10 14.38 3.83
N GLY A 716 -38.56 13.65 2.82
CA GLY A 716 -39.71 14.02 2.01
C GLY A 716 -41.06 13.98 2.74
N ARG A 717 -41.21 13.12 3.77
CA ARG A 717 -42.44 13.09 4.61
C ARG A 717 -42.57 14.34 5.47
N ASP A 718 -41.43 14.89 5.88
CA ASP A 718 -41.36 16.11 6.69
C ASP A 718 -41.40 17.39 5.81
N TYR A 719 -41.48 17.27 4.48
CA TYR A 719 -41.50 18.40 3.58
C TYR A 719 -42.78 19.24 3.75
N PRO A 720 -42.68 20.58 3.89
CA PRO A 720 -43.82 21.40 4.27
C PRO A 720 -44.91 21.45 3.21
N SER A 721 -46.14 21.09 3.59
CA SER A 721 -47.34 21.18 2.72
C SER A 721 -47.71 22.62 2.35
N SER A 722 -47.25 23.60 3.14
CA SER A 722 -47.40 25.04 2.89
C SER A 722 -46.36 25.63 1.93
N SER A 723 -45.49 24.79 1.34
CA SER A 723 -44.47 25.20 0.38
C SER A 723 -45.09 25.76 -0.92
N ASP A 724 -44.42 26.75 -1.51
CA ASP A 724 -44.74 27.31 -2.83
C ASP A 724 -44.30 26.40 -3.99
N VAL A 725 -43.55 25.32 -3.71
CA VAL A 725 -43.05 24.34 -4.67
C VAL A 725 -43.18 22.92 -4.13
N SER A 726 -43.46 21.93 -4.99
CA SER A 726 -43.43 20.53 -4.58
C SER A 726 -42.00 20.06 -4.26
N LEU A 727 -41.87 18.99 -3.49
CA LEU A 727 -40.56 18.39 -3.20
C LEU A 727 -39.82 18.03 -4.49
N ASP A 728 -40.48 17.38 -5.44
CA ASP A 728 -39.87 17.01 -6.73
C ASP A 728 -39.36 18.21 -7.52
N ALA A 729 -40.12 19.31 -7.52
CA ALA A 729 -39.69 20.56 -8.15
C ALA A 729 -38.51 21.19 -7.40
N PHE A 730 -38.52 21.14 -6.07
CA PHE A 730 -37.43 21.65 -5.24
C PHE A 730 -36.14 20.87 -5.44
N LEU A 731 -36.19 19.55 -5.49
CA LEU A 731 -35.04 18.67 -5.70
C LEU A 731 -34.40 18.87 -7.10
N LYS A 732 -35.15 19.39 -8.07
CA LYS A 732 -34.64 19.77 -9.41
C LYS A 732 -34.20 21.24 -9.50
N SER A 733 -34.38 22.02 -8.43
CA SER A 733 -34.14 23.46 -8.42
C SER A 733 -32.66 23.86 -8.38
N ALA A 734 -32.37 25.12 -8.68
CA ALA A 734 -31.04 25.70 -8.45
C ALA A 734 -30.67 25.75 -6.96
N ALA A 735 -31.66 25.88 -6.06
CA ALA A 735 -31.41 25.90 -4.62
C ALA A 735 -30.87 24.55 -4.14
N TRP A 736 -31.48 23.43 -4.56
CA TRP A 736 -30.98 22.09 -4.24
C TRP A 736 -29.57 21.85 -4.78
N ARG A 737 -29.30 22.23 -6.03
CA ARG A 737 -27.94 22.14 -6.60
C ARG A 737 -26.91 22.95 -5.80
N ARG A 738 -27.29 24.13 -5.29
CA ARG A 738 -26.43 24.95 -4.42
C ARG A 738 -26.21 24.29 -3.05
N LEU A 739 -27.23 23.66 -2.45
CA LEU A 739 -27.07 22.86 -1.21
C LEU A 739 -26.08 21.70 -1.41
N ARG A 740 -26.26 20.96 -2.51
CA ARG A 740 -25.40 19.85 -2.93
C ARG A 740 -23.94 20.31 -3.11
N ALA A 741 -23.72 21.41 -3.84
CA ALA A 741 -22.41 22.00 -4.04
C ALA A 741 -21.77 22.44 -2.71
N ALA A 742 -22.55 23.00 -1.79
CA ALA A 742 -22.07 23.48 -0.49
C ALA A 742 -21.61 22.36 0.47
N GLY A 743 -22.10 21.13 0.31
CA GLY A 743 -21.71 20.03 1.20
C GLY A 743 -22.79 18.98 1.49
N LEU A 744 -23.97 19.07 0.89
CA LEU A 744 -25.00 18.04 1.03
C LEU A 744 -24.69 16.88 0.08
N LEU A 745 -24.51 15.69 0.64
CA LEU A 745 -24.21 14.46 -0.08
C LEU A 745 -25.43 13.53 -0.08
N LEU A 746 -25.54 12.70 -1.12
CA LEU A 746 -26.46 11.58 -1.22
C LEU A 746 -25.63 10.28 -1.35
N LEU A 747 -25.78 9.37 -0.39
CA LEU A 747 -24.99 8.13 -0.23
C LEU A 747 -25.82 6.85 -0.23
#